data_AF-A0A151U7W4-F1
#
_entry.id   AF-A0A151U7W4-F1
#
_cell.length_a   1.000
_cell.length_b   1.000
_cell.length_c   1.000
_cell.angle_alpha   90.00
_cell.angle_beta   90.00
_cell.angle_gamma   90.00
#
_symmetry.space_group_name_H-M   'P 1'
#
loop_
_entity.id
_entity.type
_entity.pdbx_description
1 polymer ?
#
loop_
_entity_poly.entity_id
_entity_poly.type
_entity_poly.pdbx_seq_one_letter_code
_entity_poly.pdbx_strand_id
1 'polypeptide(L)'
;MSVTILVCATVILLPLLQVPHVSAQTQNNVTIGETLVAGNVGAQWLSSSKEIAFGFHQLENDLFLLAIWYQKVPNDNLIWYANGDNPAPKGSKLELNEYSGLVLKSPQGVELWTSQTISGTISYGLINDTGNFQLLDKNLQVLWESFSNPTDTLVPTQIMEVKGTLSSRQKETNFSRGRFQFRLLPDGNAVLNPINLPTNYTYDAYYISHTFDGTNTTNSGYRVIFDNSGLYILKRSDERVYITNSKDELSSDSYYYRATINFDGVFTISRYPKNPGSNPGWTVIKTLPDNICTDLVGKKGSGVCGFNSICTLDTDQRPKCKCPKGYSLLDSTDEYGSCKPNLEVRCEGSGQSSQGDLYYMEEMPNTDWPELDYELYQPYNSEDCKTSCLQDCLCAVSIFRDDSCWKKKLPLSNGRQDRAVGGSAFIKLMKNDVSSANPSNPFLEEKKNGKDQDTLITVISVLLGGSVFVNLMLVSAVCIGFYFYYNRRSSTNKAVAESNLRSFTFGELVQATNNFKEELGRGSCGIVFKGTTDLVTIAVKKLHKILKDSDKEFKTEVNVIGQTHHKNLVRLLGYCDEGEHRILVYEFMSNGTLANFLFGDFKPKWNQRVQIAVGIARGLVYLHEECCTQIIHCDIKPQNILLDELYNARISDFGLSKLPQYNLVHEVVSNIVCTR
;
A
#
# COMPACT_ATOMS: atom_id res chain seq x y z
N MET A 1 -50.40 -9.61 92.16
CA MET A 1 -49.34 -8.58 92.28
C MET A 1 -48.06 -9.28 92.65
N SER A 2 -47.26 -9.68 91.66
CA SER A 2 -46.10 -10.55 91.88
C SER A 2 -44.84 -9.90 91.35
N VAL A 3 -44.01 -9.48 92.31
CA VAL A 3 -42.55 -9.56 92.40
C VAL A 3 -41.77 -9.61 91.08
N THR A 4 -40.91 -8.61 90.87
CA THR A 4 -39.70 -8.77 90.05
C THR A 4 -38.55 -8.05 90.75
N ILE A 5 -37.52 -8.84 91.05
CA ILE A 5 -36.29 -8.47 91.75
C ILE A 5 -35.27 -7.94 90.74
N LEU A 6 -34.60 -6.87 91.16
CA LEU A 6 -33.52 -6.16 90.48
C LEU A 6 -32.24 -7.01 90.47
N VAL A 7 -31.64 -7.27 89.30
CA VAL A 7 -30.26 -7.80 89.19
C VAL A 7 -29.51 -6.96 88.17
N CYS A 8 -28.36 -6.44 88.62
CA CYS A 8 -27.37 -5.70 87.84
C CYS A 8 -26.77 -6.57 86.72
N ALA A 9 -26.68 -6.02 85.51
CA ALA A 9 -25.82 -6.55 84.46
C ALA A 9 -24.94 -5.42 83.91
N THR A 10 -23.65 -5.51 84.22
CA THR A 10 -22.57 -4.74 83.64
C THR A 10 -22.37 -5.15 82.18
N VAL A 11 -22.62 -4.22 81.25
CA VAL A 11 -22.35 -4.39 79.82
C VAL A 11 -20.87 -4.14 79.55
N ILE A 12 -20.14 -5.20 79.19
CA ILE A 12 -18.79 -5.13 78.63
C ILE A 12 -18.93 -4.84 77.13
N LEU A 13 -18.41 -3.70 76.70
CA LEU A 13 -18.33 -3.28 75.30
C LEU A 13 -17.15 -4.02 74.62
N LEU A 14 -17.44 -4.95 73.71
CA LEU A 14 -16.48 -5.52 72.76
C LEU A 14 -16.66 -4.82 71.41
N PRO A 15 -15.62 -4.23 70.78
CA PRO A 15 -15.73 -3.74 69.41
C PRO A 15 -15.69 -4.95 68.47
N LEU A 16 -16.79 -5.15 67.73
CA LEU A 16 -16.84 -6.01 66.55
C LEU A 16 -15.89 -5.41 65.49
N LEU A 17 -14.65 -5.89 65.46
CA LEU A 17 -13.77 -5.77 64.29
C LEU A 17 -14.44 -6.52 63.14
N GLN A 18 -15.13 -5.77 62.28
CA GLN A 18 -15.46 -6.24 60.93
C GLN A 18 -14.13 -6.45 60.21
N VAL A 19 -13.72 -7.71 60.11
CA VAL A 19 -12.66 -8.12 59.18
C VAL A 19 -13.14 -7.72 57.80
N PRO A 20 -12.44 -6.84 57.05
CA PRO A 20 -12.78 -6.63 55.66
C PRO A 20 -12.54 -7.98 54.98
N HIS A 21 -13.62 -8.56 54.44
CA HIS A 21 -13.49 -9.57 53.41
C HIS A 21 -12.80 -8.90 52.22
N VAL A 22 -11.48 -8.91 52.22
CA VAL A 22 -10.68 -8.77 51.01
C VAL A 22 -11.01 -10.02 50.21
N SER A 23 -11.96 -9.88 49.29
CA SER A 23 -12.07 -10.81 48.18
C SER A 23 -10.74 -10.72 47.47
N ALA A 24 -9.90 -11.73 47.64
CA ALA A 24 -8.72 -11.91 46.82
C ALA A 24 -9.24 -12.13 45.39
N GLN A 25 -9.30 -11.03 44.62
CA GLN A 25 -9.45 -11.13 43.18
C GLN A 25 -8.26 -11.94 42.69
N THR A 26 -8.51 -13.11 42.12
CA THR A 26 -7.51 -13.84 41.36
C THR A 26 -7.11 -12.97 40.17
N GLN A 27 -6.11 -12.12 40.35
CA GLN A 27 -5.44 -11.43 39.25
C GLN A 27 -4.78 -12.52 38.40
N ASN A 28 -5.35 -12.76 37.21
CA ASN A 28 -4.75 -13.65 36.21
C ASN A 28 -3.56 -12.91 35.58
N ASN A 29 -2.46 -12.84 36.33
CA ASN A 29 -1.21 -12.30 35.84
C ASN A 29 -0.66 -13.21 34.75
N VAL A 30 -0.30 -12.62 33.62
CA VAL A 30 0.40 -13.30 32.53
C VAL A 30 1.87 -13.40 32.90
N THR A 31 2.36 -14.62 33.08
CA THR A 31 3.75 -14.84 33.54
C THR A 31 4.75 -14.79 32.39
N ILE A 32 6.01 -14.46 32.70
CA ILE A 32 7.08 -14.52 31.70
C ILE A 32 7.19 -15.95 31.14
N GLY A 33 7.31 -16.05 29.81
CA GLY A 33 7.35 -17.32 29.10
C GLY A 33 5.97 -17.95 28.86
N GLU A 34 4.88 -17.33 29.33
CA GLU A 34 3.52 -17.75 28.99
C GLU A 34 3.19 -17.41 27.53
N THR A 35 2.38 -18.26 26.89
CA THR A 35 2.24 -18.24 25.44
C THR A 35 0.82 -18.50 24.97
N LEU A 36 0.40 -17.80 23.92
CA LEU A 36 -0.82 -18.08 23.17
C LEU A 36 -0.46 -18.60 21.78
N VAL A 37 -1.28 -19.49 21.22
CA VAL A 37 -1.06 -20.06 19.89
C VAL A 37 -2.28 -19.81 19.00
N ALA A 38 -2.04 -19.23 17.83
CA ALA A 38 -3.07 -18.93 16.84
C ALA A 38 -3.76 -20.21 16.35
N GLY A 39 -5.09 -20.22 16.39
CA GLY A 39 -5.92 -21.38 16.04
C GLY A 39 -6.16 -22.39 17.16
N ASN A 40 -5.63 -22.15 18.37
CA ASN A 40 -6.03 -22.92 19.55
C ASN A 40 -7.34 -22.34 20.12
N VAL A 41 -8.43 -23.11 20.00
CA VAL A 41 -9.79 -22.65 20.36
C VAL A 41 -9.86 -22.39 21.86
N GLY A 42 -10.21 -21.16 22.24
CA GLY A 42 -10.38 -20.74 23.64
C GLY A 42 -9.11 -20.31 24.37
N ALA A 43 -7.95 -20.31 23.70
CA ALA A 43 -6.72 -19.78 24.29
C ALA A 43 -6.72 -18.24 24.27
N GLN A 44 -7.03 -17.63 25.42
CA GLN A 44 -7.11 -16.18 25.60
C GLN A 44 -6.79 -15.79 27.03
N TRP A 45 -6.29 -14.56 27.22
CA TRP A 45 -6.16 -13.93 28.53
C TRP A 45 -7.40 -13.09 28.81
N LEU A 46 -8.03 -13.32 29.95
CA LEU A 46 -9.28 -12.67 30.35
C LEU A 46 -9.03 -11.65 31.45
N SER A 47 -9.75 -10.53 31.38
CA SER A 47 -9.81 -9.59 32.49
C SER A 47 -10.52 -10.21 33.70
N SER A 48 -10.36 -9.60 34.88
CA SER A 48 -10.95 -10.10 36.13
C SER A 48 -12.47 -10.27 36.06
N SER A 49 -13.18 -9.36 35.37
CA SER A 49 -14.62 -9.45 35.13
C SER A 49 -15.01 -10.44 34.02
N LYS A 50 -14.05 -10.90 33.22
CA LYS A 50 -14.25 -11.71 32.00
C LYS A 50 -15.07 -11.00 30.92
N GLU A 51 -15.21 -9.68 31.00
CA GLU A 51 -15.88 -8.89 29.96
C GLU A 51 -14.94 -8.54 28.80
N ILE A 52 -13.63 -8.52 29.06
CA ILE A 52 -12.59 -8.25 28.06
C ILE A 52 -11.71 -9.47 27.89
N ALA A 53 -11.36 -9.74 26.64
CA ALA A 53 -10.40 -10.77 26.27
C ALA A 53 -9.26 -10.18 25.45
N PHE A 54 -8.08 -10.76 25.62
CA PHE A 54 -6.88 -10.51 24.84
C PHE A 54 -6.42 -11.85 24.25
N GLY A 55 -6.11 -11.90 22.95
CA GLY A 55 -5.64 -13.12 22.30
C GLY A 55 -5.74 -13.08 20.79
N PHE A 56 -5.86 -14.26 20.16
CA PHE A 56 -5.98 -14.37 18.71
C PHE A 56 -7.44 -14.34 18.26
N HIS A 57 -7.81 -13.30 17.53
CA HIS A 57 -9.08 -13.19 16.82
C HIS A 57 -8.94 -13.75 15.40
N GLN A 58 -9.80 -14.68 15.01
CA GLN A 58 -9.75 -15.29 13.69
C GLN A 58 -10.23 -14.33 12.60
N LEU A 59 -9.52 -14.32 11.48
CA LEU A 59 -9.89 -13.68 10.21
C LEU A 59 -10.24 -14.76 9.18
N GLU A 60 -10.60 -14.33 7.97
CA GLU A 60 -10.73 -15.21 6.82
C GLU A 60 -9.40 -15.92 6.48
N ASN A 61 -9.48 -17.06 5.78
CA ASN A 61 -8.32 -17.81 5.28
C ASN A 61 -7.33 -18.32 6.35
N ASP A 62 -7.81 -18.69 7.54
CA ASP A 62 -6.98 -19.20 8.66
C ASP A 62 -5.86 -18.23 9.11
N LEU A 63 -6.12 -16.93 8.94
CA LEU A 63 -5.29 -15.85 9.48
C LEU A 63 -5.85 -15.35 10.80
N PHE A 64 -4.99 -14.75 11.63
CA PHE A 64 -5.33 -14.32 12.98
C PHE A 64 -4.75 -12.94 13.32
N LEU A 65 -5.55 -12.14 14.00
CA LEU A 65 -5.10 -10.89 14.63
C LEU A 65 -4.86 -11.12 16.11
N LEU A 66 -3.73 -10.64 16.61
CA LEU A 66 -3.55 -10.38 18.01
C LEU A 66 -4.36 -9.15 18.39
N ALA A 67 -5.36 -9.31 19.26
CA ALA A 67 -6.38 -8.30 19.51
C ALA A 67 -6.90 -8.28 20.94
N ILE A 68 -7.61 -7.20 21.27
CA ILE A 68 -8.45 -7.04 22.46
C ILE A 68 -9.89 -6.79 22.01
N TRP A 69 -10.85 -7.44 22.66
CA TRP A 69 -12.27 -7.31 22.32
C TRP A 69 -13.21 -7.43 23.52
N TYR A 70 -14.43 -6.94 23.34
CA TYR A 70 -15.54 -7.18 24.26
C TYR A 70 -16.05 -8.62 24.13
N GLN A 71 -15.80 -9.46 25.13
CA GLN A 71 -16.09 -10.90 25.11
C GLN A 71 -17.58 -11.23 24.98
N LYS A 72 -18.46 -10.36 25.52
CA LYS A 72 -19.92 -10.56 25.50
C LYS A 72 -20.60 -9.98 24.25
N VAL A 73 -19.85 -9.33 23.36
CA VAL A 73 -20.36 -8.76 22.11
C VAL A 73 -20.07 -9.75 20.98
N PRO A 74 -21.09 -10.25 20.25
CA PRO A 74 -20.92 -11.37 19.33
C PRO A 74 -20.19 -11.02 18.03
N ASN A 75 -20.39 -9.80 17.51
CA ASN A 75 -19.81 -9.33 16.25
C ASN A 75 -19.27 -7.92 16.43
N ASP A 76 -18.26 -7.57 15.62
CA ASP A 76 -17.67 -6.22 15.60
C ASP A 76 -17.30 -5.73 17.01
N ASN A 77 -16.55 -6.58 17.73
CA ASN A 77 -16.28 -6.44 19.16
C ASN A 77 -14.84 -6.00 19.46
N LEU A 78 -14.00 -5.89 18.43
CA LEU A 78 -12.60 -5.49 18.53
C LEU A 78 -12.49 -4.03 18.99
N ILE A 79 -11.57 -3.78 19.91
CA ILE A 79 -11.22 -2.43 20.40
C ILE A 79 -9.73 -2.09 20.27
N TRP A 80 -8.89 -3.09 20.00
CA TRP A 80 -7.46 -2.92 19.74
C TRP A 80 -6.91 -4.13 18.98
N TYR A 81 -5.87 -3.94 18.16
CA TYR A 81 -5.14 -5.02 17.48
C TYR A 81 -3.66 -4.65 17.26
N ALA A 82 -2.81 -5.63 16.97
CA ALA A 82 -1.36 -5.41 16.90
C ALA A 82 -0.79 -5.57 15.47
N ASN A 83 -1.17 -6.64 14.78
CA ASN A 83 -0.52 -7.15 13.56
C ASN A 83 -1.43 -7.02 12.32
N GLY A 84 -2.14 -5.91 12.18
CA GLY A 84 -3.06 -5.67 11.06
C GLY A 84 -2.39 -5.69 9.68
N ASP A 85 -1.16 -5.20 9.59
CA ASP A 85 -0.37 -5.20 8.33
C ASP A 85 0.23 -6.58 7.99
N ASN A 86 0.37 -7.45 8.99
CA ASN A 86 0.95 -8.79 8.83
C ASN A 86 0.18 -9.82 9.69
N PRO A 87 -1.05 -10.20 9.28
CA PRO A 87 -1.86 -11.15 10.01
C PRO A 87 -1.15 -12.49 10.22
N ALA A 88 -1.33 -13.07 11.40
CA ALA A 88 -0.59 -14.25 11.83
C ALA A 88 -1.21 -15.53 11.23
N PRO A 89 -0.45 -16.40 10.55
CA PRO A 89 -0.96 -17.70 10.13
C PRO A 89 -1.24 -18.61 11.34
N LYS A 90 -2.12 -19.59 11.15
CA LYS A 90 -2.39 -20.65 12.14
C LYS A 90 -1.09 -21.27 12.68
N GLY A 91 -1.03 -21.48 13.99
CA GLY A 91 0.15 -21.99 14.69
C GLY A 91 1.18 -20.93 15.09
N SER A 92 0.98 -19.66 14.70
CA SER A 92 1.80 -18.55 15.22
C SER A 92 1.71 -18.46 16.73
N LYS A 93 2.81 -18.05 17.38
CA LYS A 93 2.95 -18.06 18.83
C LYS A 93 3.22 -16.65 19.35
N LEU A 94 2.39 -16.19 20.28
CA LEU A 94 2.66 -15.04 21.11
C LEU A 94 3.34 -15.50 22.39
N GLU A 95 4.39 -14.81 22.80
CA GLU A 95 5.11 -15.09 24.05
C GLU A 95 5.41 -13.79 24.79
N LEU A 96 5.24 -13.80 26.11
CA LEU A 96 5.70 -12.70 26.96
C LEU A 96 7.17 -12.90 27.33
N ASN A 97 8.03 -12.05 26.78
CA ASN A 97 9.47 -12.04 27.01
C ASN A 97 9.87 -10.96 28.04
N GLU A 98 10.84 -11.28 28.89
CA GLU A 98 11.34 -10.42 29.98
C GLU A 98 11.84 -9.04 29.53
N TYR A 99 12.44 -8.94 28.35
CA TYR A 99 13.09 -7.72 27.84
C TYR A 99 12.42 -7.15 26.58
N SER A 100 11.79 -8.01 25.78
CA SER A 100 11.16 -7.62 24.50
C SER A 100 9.65 -7.40 24.62
N GLY A 101 9.06 -7.71 25.78
CA GLY A 101 7.62 -7.64 26.00
C GLY A 101 6.87 -8.71 25.24
N LEU A 102 5.76 -8.36 24.63
CA LEU A 102 4.97 -9.28 23.82
C LEU A 102 5.63 -9.49 22.47
N VAL A 103 6.02 -10.72 22.16
CA VAL A 103 6.68 -11.08 20.89
C VAL A 103 5.81 -12.10 20.16
N LEU A 104 5.37 -11.74 18.95
CA LEU A 104 4.57 -12.58 18.07
C LEU A 104 5.44 -13.14 16.95
N LYS A 105 5.50 -14.48 16.85
CA LYS A 105 6.27 -15.17 15.80
C LYS A 105 5.39 -16.10 14.98
N SER A 106 5.72 -16.23 13.69
CA SER A 106 5.13 -17.22 12.79
C SER A 106 5.54 -18.65 13.19
N PRO A 107 4.87 -19.70 12.67
CA PRO A 107 5.29 -21.09 12.87
C PRO A 107 6.73 -21.37 12.41
N GLN A 108 7.24 -20.57 11.46
CA GLN A 108 8.61 -20.66 10.95
C GLN A 108 9.62 -19.85 11.80
N GLY A 109 9.17 -19.20 12.87
CA GLY A 109 10.01 -18.41 13.77
C GLY A 109 10.27 -16.97 13.32
N VAL A 110 9.60 -16.50 12.25
CA VAL A 110 9.71 -15.11 11.77
C VAL A 110 8.94 -14.20 12.72
N GLU A 111 9.55 -13.11 13.18
CA GLU A 111 8.87 -12.11 14.00
C GLU A 111 7.83 -11.35 13.16
N LEU A 112 6.58 -11.39 13.59
CA LEU A 112 5.46 -10.71 12.91
C LEU A 112 5.13 -9.38 13.58
N TRP A 113 5.30 -9.29 14.91
CA TRP A 113 5.04 -8.08 15.70
C TRP A 113 5.71 -8.17 17.07
N THR A 114 6.07 -7.04 17.66
CA THR A 114 6.55 -6.93 19.04
C THR A 114 6.06 -5.64 19.70
N SER A 115 5.90 -5.63 21.03
CA SER A 115 5.52 -4.43 21.82
C SER A 115 6.63 -3.37 21.93
N GLN A 116 7.55 -3.31 20.96
CA GLN A 116 8.79 -2.52 20.94
C GLN A 116 9.77 -2.86 22.08
N THR A 117 10.98 -2.29 22.03
CA THR A 117 12.02 -2.51 23.06
C THR A 117 11.64 -1.80 24.35
N ILE A 118 11.55 -2.55 25.44
CA ILE A 118 11.14 -2.04 26.74
C ILE A 118 12.37 -1.64 27.55
N SER A 119 12.34 -0.43 28.12
CA SER A 119 13.37 0.04 29.05
C SER A 119 13.06 -0.46 30.46
N GLY A 120 13.58 -1.62 30.83
CA GLY A 120 13.36 -2.23 32.15
C GLY A 120 13.26 -3.75 32.07
N THR A 121 12.87 -4.36 33.19
CA THR A 121 12.65 -5.81 33.30
C THR A 121 11.18 -6.05 33.63
N ILE A 122 10.51 -6.81 32.78
CA ILE A 122 9.09 -7.12 32.96
C ILE A 122 8.95 -8.24 33.98
N SER A 123 8.01 -8.07 34.91
CA SER A 123 7.66 -9.06 35.92
C SER A 123 6.46 -9.90 35.47
N TYR A 124 5.41 -9.25 34.96
CA TYR A 124 4.21 -9.90 34.43
C TYR A 124 3.38 -8.95 33.56
N GLY A 125 2.46 -9.53 32.78
CA GLY A 125 1.43 -8.81 32.03
C GLY A 125 0.05 -8.88 32.71
N LEU A 126 -0.80 -7.89 32.46
CA LEU A 126 -2.14 -7.82 33.03
C LEU A 126 -3.13 -7.18 32.03
N ILE A 127 -4.23 -7.88 31.74
CA ILE A 127 -5.40 -7.27 31.09
C ILE A 127 -6.39 -6.83 32.15
N ASN A 128 -6.70 -5.53 32.19
CA ASN A 128 -7.66 -5.00 33.16
C ASN A 128 -9.09 -4.91 32.58
N ASP A 129 -10.06 -4.58 33.43
CA ASP A 129 -11.48 -4.51 33.03
C ASP A 129 -11.83 -3.29 32.16
N THR A 130 -10.90 -2.34 32.00
CA THR A 130 -11.04 -1.24 31.02
C THR A 130 -10.63 -1.67 29.61
N GLY A 131 -9.92 -2.79 29.49
CA GLY A 131 -9.34 -3.28 28.24
C GLY A 131 -7.92 -2.79 27.97
N ASN A 132 -7.26 -2.18 28.95
CA ASN A 132 -5.85 -1.85 28.88
C ASN A 132 -5.01 -3.09 29.23
N PHE A 133 -4.16 -3.53 28.30
CA PHE A 133 -3.17 -4.57 28.54
C PHE A 133 -1.86 -3.91 28.94
N GLN A 134 -1.37 -4.19 30.15
CA GLN A 134 -0.19 -3.54 30.73
C GLN A 134 0.91 -4.56 31.00
N LEU A 135 2.15 -4.16 30.74
CA LEU A 135 3.36 -4.87 31.14
C LEU A 135 3.99 -4.14 32.31
N LEU A 136 4.16 -4.84 33.44
CA LEU A 136 4.53 -4.24 34.72
C LEU A 136 5.87 -4.77 35.22
N ASP A 137 6.64 -3.89 35.87
CA ASP A 137 7.84 -4.30 36.61
C ASP A 137 7.51 -4.85 38.02
N LYS A 138 8.54 -5.24 38.77
CA LYS A 138 8.38 -5.74 40.15
C LYS A 138 7.82 -4.71 41.15
N ASN A 139 7.86 -3.42 40.80
CA ASN A 139 7.38 -2.31 41.61
C ASN A 139 6.01 -1.80 41.14
N LEU A 140 5.32 -2.55 40.26
CA LEU A 140 4.03 -2.17 39.67
C LEU A 140 4.10 -0.93 38.75
N GLN A 141 5.29 -0.58 38.26
CA GLN A 141 5.44 0.47 37.24
C GLN A 141 5.05 -0.09 35.87
N VAL A 142 4.23 0.66 35.15
CA VAL A 142 3.82 0.32 33.77
C VAL A 142 4.98 0.62 32.84
N LEU A 143 5.53 -0.44 32.23
CA LEU A 143 6.63 -0.34 31.27
C LEU A 143 6.13 -0.22 29.82
N TRP A 144 4.96 -0.80 29.54
CA TRP A 144 4.26 -0.70 28.26
C TRP A 144 2.77 -0.92 28.47
N GLU A 145 1.93 -0.29 27.64
CA GLU A 145 0.49 -0.53 27.67
C GLU A 145 -0.17 -0.36 26.29
N SER A 146 -1.27 -1.09 26.06
CA SER A 146 -2.01 -1.04 24.80
C SER A 146 -2.69 0.32 24.58
N PHE A 147 -3.15 0.98 25.65
CA PHE A 147 -3.83 2.28 25.56
C PHE A 147 -2.94 3.42 25.04
N SER A 148 -1.64 3.35 25.31
CA SER A 148 -0.63 4.28 24.78
C SER A 148 -0.25 3.98 23.32
N ASN A 149 -0.74 2.86 22.76
CA ASN A 149 -0.49 2.42 21.38
C ASN A 149 -1.81 2.10 20.67
N PRO A 150 -2.73 3.06 20.52
CA PRO A 150 -4.04 2.80 19.94
C PRO A 150 -3.96 2.47 18.45
N THR A 151 -5.00 1.80 17.93
CA THR A 151 -5.14 1.45 16.51
C THR A 151 -6.14 2.36 15.80
N ASP A 152 -7.38 1.91 15.64
CA ASP A 152 -8.47 2.66 15.04
C ASP A 152 -9.49 3.16 16.08
N THR A 153 -9.35 2.73 17.34
CA THR A 153 -10.39 2.86 18.36
C THR A 153 -9.85 3.44 19.68
N LEU A 154 -10.63 4.34 20.28
CA LEU A 154 -10.53 4.76 21.68
C LEU A 154 -11.68 4.19 22.50
N VAL A 155 -11.40 3.78 23.72
CA VAL A 155 -12.39 3.29 24.69
C VAL A 155 -12.44 4.16 25.94
N PRO A 156 -13.50 4.08 26.76
CA PRO A 156 -13.54 4.82 28.03
C PRO A 156 -12.31 4.55 28.90
N THR A 157 -11.90 5.56 29.67
CA THR A 157 -10.67 5.67 30.47
C THR A 157 -9.36 5.82 29.68
N GLN A 158 -9.40 5.70 28.35
CA GLN A 158 -8.24 5.92 27.52
C GLN A 158 -7.98 7.41 27.31
N ILE A 159 -6.70 7.79 27.38
CA ILE A 159 -6.21 9.16 27.16
C ILE A 159 -5.27 9.14 25.97
N MET A 160 -5.53 9.99 24.99
CA MET A 160 -4.64 10.23 23.86
C MET A 160 -3.97 11.59 24.03
N GLU A 161 -2.66 11.56 24.26
CA GLU A 161 -1.82 12.75 24.41
C GLU A 161 -1.53 13.43 23.06
N VAL A 162 -0.94 14.63 23.10
CA VAL A 162 -0.44 15.33 21.91
C VAL A 162 0.47 14.42 21.07
N LYS A 163 0.33 14.50 19.74
CA LYS A 163 0.93 13.60 18.73
C LYS A 163 0.29 12.21 18.64
N GLY A 164 -0.64 11.89 19.55
CA GLY A 164 -1.45 10.68 19.46
C GLY A 164 -2.21 10.63 18.14
N THR A 165 -2.29 9.42 17.57
CA THR A 165 -2.87 9.18 16.25
C THR A 165 -3.62 7.84 16.28
N LEU A 166 -4.87 7.86 15.84
CA LEU A 166 -5.61 6.68 15.40
C LEU A 166 -5.52 6.60 13.88
N SER A 167 -5.35 5.40 13.34
CA SER A 167 -5.44 5.17 11.89
C SER A 167 -6.58 4.21 11.61
N SER A 168 -7.38 4.52 10.61
CA SER A 168 -8.41 3.60 10.14
C SER A 168 -7.79 2.29 9.69
N ARG A 169 -8.59 1.23 9.62
CA ARG A 169 -8.25 0.04 8.83
C ARG A 169 -8.42 0.33 7.33
N GLN A 170 -7.87 -0.52 6.46
CA GLN A 170 -7.89 -0.31 5.01
C GLN A 170 -9.26 -0.61 4.39
N LYS A 171 -9.92 -1.69 4.83
CA LYS A 171 -11.29 -2.07 4.46
C LYS A 171 -11.98 -2.68 5.69
N GLU A 172 -13.28 -2.90 5.65
CA GLU A 172 -14.04 -3.50 6.76
C GLU A 172 -13.39 -4.80 7.30
N THR A 173 -12.97 -5.69 6.39
CA THR A 173 -12.34 -6.99 6.70
C THR A 173 -10.81 -6.97 6.61
N ASN A 174 -10.20 -5.86 6.19
CA ASN A 174 -8.75 -5.72 6.08
C ASN A 174 -8.21 -4.72 7.10
N PHE A 175 -7.57 -5.26 8.13
CA PHE A 175 -7.03 -4.54 9.29
C PHE A 175 -5.66 -3.91 9.07
N SER A 176 -5.11 -4.01 7.85
CA SER A 176 -3.93 -3.22 7.50
C SER A 176 -4.22 -1.73 7.62
N ARG A 177 -3.17 -0.95 7.81
CA ARG A 177 -3.28 0.49 8.04
C ARG A 177 -3.96 1.19 6.85
N GLY A 178 -5.08 1.82 7.15
CA GLY A 178 -5.87 2.62 6.24
C GLY A 178 -5.43 4.08 6.16
N ARG A 179 -6.07 4.80 5.25
CA ARG A 179 -5.63 6.13 4.82
C ARG A 179 -6.27 7.29 5.59
N PHE A 180 -7.16 7.04 6.54
CA PHE A 180 -7.78 8.10 7.33
C PHE A 180 -7.26 8.06 8.76
N GLN A 181 -7.06 9.24 9.35
CA GLN A 181 -6.50 9.35 10.70
C GLN A 181 -7.26 10.36 11.54
N PHE A 182 -7.41 10.02 12.83
CA PHE A 182 -7.77 10.98 13.88
C PHE A 182 -6.51 11.31 14.68
N ARG A 183 -6.17 12.59 14.81
CA ARG A 183 -4.87 13.02 15.34
C ARG A 183 -5.02 14.20 16.27
N LEU A 184 -4.31 14.17 17.39
CA LEU A 184 -4.10 15.38 18.20
C LEU A 184 -2.77 16.01 17.81
N LEU A 185 -2.82 17.12 17.10
CA LEU A 185 -1.65 17.81 16.56
C LEU A 185 -0.87 18.56 17.66
N PRO A 186 0.43 18.85 17.44
CA PRO A 186 1.25 19.64 18.36
C PRO A 186 0.73 21.06 18.67
N ASP A 187 -0.06 21.64 17.78
CA ASP A 187 -0.72 22.94 18.00
C ASP A 187 -1.90 22.83 18.98
N GLY A 188 -2.36 21.60 19.26
CA GLY A 188 -3.47 21.30 20.15
C GLY A 188 -4.82 21.17 19.46
N ASN A 189 -4.88 21.18 18.13
CA ASN A 189 -6.08 20.79 17.38
C ASN A 189 -6.18 19.27 17.26
N ALA A 190 -7.35 18.72 17.54
CA ALA A 190 -7.72 17.38 17.08
C ALA A 190 -8.28 17.48 15.66
N VAL A 191 -7.79 16.64 14.75
CA VAL A 191 -8.15 16.68 13.34
C VAL A 191 -8.49 15.31 12.79
N LEU A 192 -9.36 15.28 11.78
CA LEU A 192 -9.52 14.14 10.88
C LEU A 192 -8.96 14.50 9.52
N ASN A 193 -8.02 13.70 9.01
CA ASN A 193 -7.40 13.94 7.71
C ASN A 193 -7.04 12.64 6.99
N PRO A 194 -7.01 12.63 5.65
CA PRO A 194 -6.44 11.54 4.90
C PRO A 194 -4.92 11.64 4.84
N ILE A 195 -4.28 10.50 4.59
CA ILE A 195 -2.84 10.37 4.34
C ILE A 195 -2.58 9.65 3.02
N ASN A 196 -1.41 9.89 2.45
CA ASN A 196 -0.83 9.05 1.42
C ASN A 196 -0.11 7.86 2.07
N LEU A 197 -0.59 6.63 1.87
CA LEU A 197 -0.04 5.44 2.52
C LEU A 197 1.48 5.22 2.26
N PRO A 198 2.01 5.37 1.02
CA PRO A 198 3.44 5.16 0.77
C PRO A 198 4.40 6.08 1.53
N THR A 199 4.02 7.34 1.74
CA THR A 199 4.92 8.37 2.30
C THR A 199 4.48 8.89 3.66
N ASN A 200 3.28 8.51 4.11
CA ASN A 200 2.59 9.10 5.25
C ASN A 200 2.34 10.62 5.12
N TYR A 201 2.37 11.16 3.89
CA TYR A 201 2.09 12.58 3.65
C TYR A 201 0.63 12.88 4.01
N THR A 202 0.44 13.88 4.88
CA THR A 202 -0.88 14.26 5.39
C THR A 202 -1.53 15.28 4.45
N TYR A 203 -2.74 14.96 3.99
CA TYR A 203 -3.58 15.89 3.24
C TYR A 203 -4.37 16.81 4.19
N ASP A 204 -5.10 17.76 3.61
CA ASP A 204 -5.90 18.72 4.34
C ASP A 204 -6.94 18.02 5.23
N ALA A 205 -7.15 18.57 6.43
CA ALA A 205 -8.12 18.04 7.37
C ALA A 205 -9.55 18.40 6.94
N TYR A 206 -10.46 17.43 7.04
CA TYR A 206 -11.90 17.62 6.81
C TYR A 206 -12.68 17.84 8.11
N TYR A 207 -11.99 17.75 9.26
CA TYR A 207 -12.52 18.15 10.56
C TYR A 207 -11.38 18.73 11.40
N ILE A 208 -11.66 19.82 12.10
CA ILE A 208 -10.74 20.49 13.03
C ILE A 208 -11.53 20.86 14.28
N SER A 209 -11.03 20.53 15.47
CA SER A 209 -11.71 20.81 16.73
C SER A 209 -11.66 22.28 17.17
N HIS A 210 -10.82 23.10 16.53
CA HIS A 210 -10.58 24.50 16.86
C HIS A 210 -10.16 24.73 18.33
N THR A 211 -9.35 23.82 18.86
CA THR A 211 -8.82 23.87 20.23
C THR A 211 -7.44 24.51 20.32
N PHE A 212 -6.86 24.93 19.20
CA PHE A 212 -5.70 25.81 19.16
C PHE A 212 -6.08 27.23 19.59
N ASP A 213 -5.36 27.77 20.56
CA ASP A 213 -5.47 29.16 20.98
C ASP A 213 -4.31 29.98 20.41
N GLY A 214 -4.60 30.75 19.35
CA GLY A 214 -3.60 31.60 18.69
C GLY A 214 -3.18 32.82 19.51
N THR A 215 -3.94 33.21 20.54
CA THR A 215 -3.61 34.32 21.44
C THR A 215 -2.71 33.87 22.58
N ASN A 216 -2.92 32.63 23.06
CA ASN A 216 -2.07 31.99 24.04
C ASN A 216 -1.92 30.50 23.74
N THR A 217 -0.86 30.14 23.01
CA THR A 217 -0.58 28.75 22.65
C THR A 217 -0.38 27.81 23.85
N THR A 218 -0.11 28.36 25.04
CA THR A 218 -0.04 27.54 26.27
C THR A 218 -1.41 27.06 26.74
N ASN A 219 -2.51 27.59 26.19
CA ASN A 219 -3.88 27.21 26.54
C ASN A 219 -4.52 26.25 25.52
N SER A 220 -3.80 25.81 24.49
CA SER A 220 -4.34 24.88 23.49
C SER A 220 -4.68 23.49 24.08
N GLY A 221 -5.44 22.72 23.30
CA GLY A 221 -5.73 21.31 23.59
C GLY A 221 -4.45 20.50 23.77
N TYR A 222 -4.42 19.58 24.74
CA TYR A 222 -3.25 18.71 24.96
C TYR A 222 -3.58 17.24 25.21
N ARG A 223 -4.85 16.92 25.49
CA ARG A 223 -5.32 15.53 25.63
C ARG A 223 -6.69 15.37 24.99
N VAL A 224 -6.91 14.23 24.34
CA VAL A 224 -8.25 13.71 24.08
C VAL A 224 -8.54 12.68 25.17
N ILE A 225 -9.65 12.86 25.89
CA ILE A 225 -10.05 12.00 27.00
C ILE A 225 -11.42 11.41 26.67
N PHE A 226 -11.54 10.10 26.83
CA PHE A 226 -12.83 9.41 26.75
C PHE A 226 -13.17 8.89 28.14
N ASP A 227 -14.18 9.44 28.80
CA ASP A 227 -14.62 9.00 30.13
C ASP A 227 -16.16 9.03 30.25
N ASN A 228 -16.68 8.85 31.47
CA ASN A 228 -18.13 8.85 31.72
C ASN A 228 -18.81 10.20 31.40
N SER A 229 -18.05 11.30 31.28
CA SER A 229 -18.56 12.61 30.87
C SER A 229 -18.66 12.74 29.34
N GLY A 230 -18.06 11.82 28.58
CA GLY A 230 -18.02 11.87 27.12
C GLY A 230 -16.61 11.78 26.54
N LEU A 231 -16.53 12.02 25.22
CA LEU A 231 -15.27 12.23 24.51
C LEU A 231 -15.04 13.72 24.37
N TYR A 232 -13.92 14.23 24.87
CA TYR A 232 -13.59 15.66 24.83
C TYR A 232 -12.09 15.90 24.70
N ILE A 233 -11.74 17.12 24.27
CA ILE A 233 -10.39 17.62 24.25
C ILE A 233 -10.20 18.51 25.49
N LEU A 234 -9.21 18.19 26.31
CA LEU A 234 -8.83 18.99 27.46
C LEU A 234 -7.79 20.03 27.04
N LYS A 235 -8.10 21.29 27.28
CA LYS A 235 -7.18 22.42 27.14
C LYS A 235 -6.36 22.59 28.41
N ARG A 236 -5.17 23.17 28.30
CA ARG A 236 -4.30 23.46 29.46
C ARG A 236 -4.86 24.51 30.43
N SER A 237 -5.92 25.21 30.02
CA SER A 237 -6.75 26.07 30.88
C SER A 237 -7.79 25.31 31.71
N ASP A 238 -7.76 23.98 31.69
CA ASP A 238 -8.78 23.06 32.24
C ASP A 238 -10.17 23.14 31.57
N GLU A 239 -10.29 23.88 30.47
CA GLU A 239 -11.48 23.91 29.64
C GLU A 239 -11.65 22.58 28.88
N ARG A 240 -12.87 22.04 28.90
CA ARG A 240 -13.24 20.82 28.16
C ARG A 240 -14.03 21.17 26.91
N VAL A 241 -13.51 20.82 25.75
CA VAL A 241 -14.19 20.98 24.46
C VAL A 241 -14.73 19.62 24.03
N TYR A 242 -16.03 19.40 24.22
CA TYR A 242 -16.67 18.11 23.97
C TYR A 242 -16.82 17.82 22.48
N ILE A 243 -16.46 16.59 22.10
CA ILE A 243 -16.70 15.99 20.80
C ILE A 243 -18.08 15.29 20.81
N THR A 244 -18.41 14.63 21.93
CA THR A 244 -19.77 14.14 22.23
C THR A 244 -20.72 15.29 22.61
N ASN A 245 -22.02 15.05 22.61
CA ASN A 245 -22.96 16.02 23.17
C ASN A 245 -22.73 16.17 24.68
N SER A 246 -22.51 17.40 25.15
CA SER A 246 -22.11 17.71 26.54
C SER A 246 -23.17 17.41 27.62
N LYS A 247 -24.32 16.83 27.26
CA LYS A 247 -25.47 16.61 28.17
C LYS A 247 -25.76 15.13 28.45
N ASP A 248 -25.07 14.21 27.78
CA ASP A 248 -25.32 12.78 27.92
C ASP A 248 -24.20 12.15 28.77
N GLU A 249 -24.43 11.99 30.07
CA GLU A 249 -23.56 11.13 30.90
C GLU A 249 -23.57 9.70 30.32
N LEU A 250 -22.37 9.16 30.10
CA LEU A 250 -22.18 7.82 29.57
C LEU A 250 -22.18 6.80 30.71
N SER A 251 -23.12 5.85 30.70
CA SER A 251 -23.24 4.81 31.72
C SER A 251 -22.41 3.59 31.34
N SER A 252 -21.15 3.56 31.81
CA SER A 252 -20.24 2.42 31.65
C SER A 252 -20.72 1.13 32.33
N ASP A 253 -21.68 1.24 33.26
CA ASP A 253 -22.33 0.07 33.90
C ASP A 253 -23.34 -0.61 32.97
N SER A 254 -24.05 0.17 32.16
CA SER A 254 -25.13 -0.33 31.31
C SER A 254 -24.70 -0.63 29.88
N TYR A 255 -23.63 0.02 29.40
CA TYR A 255 -23.20 -0.02 28.02
C TYR A 255 -21.67 -0.20 27.88
N TYR A 256 -21.27 -0.89 26.81
CA TYR A 256 -19.94 -0.77 26.22
C TYR A 256 -19.91 0.42 25.27
N TYR A 257 -18.79 1.15 25.23
CA TYR A 257 -18.60 2.31 24.37
C TYR A 257 -17.29 2.22 23.60
N ARG A 258 -17.28 2.75 22.39
CA ARG A 258 -16.06 2.93 21.60
C ARG A 258 -16.17 4.12 20.67
N ALA A 259 -15.05 4.75 20.38
CA ALA A 259 -14.92 5.83 19.42
C ALA A 259 -13.90 5.41 18.34
N THR A 260 -14.35 5.18 17.11
CA THR A 260 -13.58 4.50 16.07
C THR A 260 -13.48 5.36 14.81
N ILE A 261 -12.28 5.46 14.24
CA ILE A 261 -12.08 5.98 12.89
C ILE A 261 -12.30 4.84 11.87
N ASN A 262 -13.42 4.88 11.17
CA ASN A 262 -13.79 3.82 10.24
C ASN A 262 -12.96 3.87 8.94
N PHE A 263 -12.93 2.77 8.20
CA PHE A 263 -12.13 2.63 6.97
C PHE A 263 -12.49 3.65 5.88
N ASP A 264 -13.70 4.19 5.92
CA ASP A 264 -14.21 5.21 5.00
C ASP A 264 -13.98 6.65 5.49
N GLY A 265 -13.29 6.83 6.62
CA GLY A 265 -12.89 8.11 7.17
C GLY A 265 -13.90 8.74 8.13
N VAL A 266 -15.05 8.12 8.34
CA VAL A 266 -16.03 8.61 9.30
C VAL A 266 -15.62 8.20 10.71
N PHE A 267 -15.53 9.17 11.63
CA PHE A 267 -15.29 8.90 13.04
C PHE A 267 -16.62 8.74 13.77
N THR A 268 -16.83 7.58 14.39
CA THR A 268 -18.10 7.25 15.07
C THR A 268 -17.89 6.96 16.54
N ILE A 269 -18.76 7.52 17.39
CA ILE A 269 -18.88 7.15 18.79
C ILE A 269 -20.14 6.30 18.94
N SER A 270 -19.98 5.07 19.43
CA SER A 270 -21.05 4.06 19.45
C SER A 270 -21.18 3.41 20.81
N ARG A 271 -22.38 2.89 21.11
CA ARG A 271 -22.65 2.10 22.32
C ARG A 271 -23.29 0.76 22.01
N TYR A 272 -23.05 -0.20 22.89
CA TYR A 272 -23.68 -1.53 22.87
C TYR A 272 -24.20 -1.88 24.27
N PRO A 273 -25.47 -2.29 24.44
CA PRO A 273 -26.03 -2.61 25.75
C PRO A 273 -25.40 -3.89 26.34
N LYS A 274 -24.95 -3.85 27.60
CA LYS A 274 -24.39 -5.05 28.26
C LYS A 274 -25.42 -6.17 28.46
N ASN A 275 -26.70 -5.80 28.57
CA ASN A 275 -27.85 -6.70 28.62
C ASN A 275 -28.70 -6.53 27.35
N PRO A 276 -28.29 -7.13 26.22
CA PRO A 276 -28.99 -6.98 24.96
C PRO A 276 -30.36 -7.68 24.98
N GLY A 277 -31.36 -7.02 24.39
CA GLY A 277 -32.66 -7.63 24.08
C GLY A 277 -32.62 -8.46 22.79
N SER A 278 -33.76 -8.55 22.10
CA SER A 278 -33.95 -9.49 20.98
C SER A 278 -33.14 -9.19 19.70
N ASN A 279 -32.74 -7.93 19.45
CA ASN A 279 -31.96 -7.51 18.28
C ASN A 279 -30.77 -6.62 18.69
N PRO A 280 -29.66 -7.19 19.16
CA PRO A 280 -28.50 -6.40 19.54
C PRO A 280 -27.70 -5.90 18.34
N GLY A 281 -27.27 -4.64 18.40
CA GLY A 281 -26.32 -4.04 17.48
C GLY A 281 -25.70 -2.79 18.10
N TRP A 282 -24.56 -2.36 17.56
CA TRP A 282 -23.97 -1.08 17.92
C TRP A 282 -24.91 0.05 17.51
N THR A 283 -25.18 0.97 18.44
CA THR A 283 -25.94 2.19 18.16
C THR A 283 -24.96 3.35 18.09
N VAL A 284 -24.91 4.04 16.95
CA VAL A 284 -24.10 5.25 16.76
C VAL A 284 -24.75 6.42 17.51
N ILE A 285 -23.99 7.08 18.37
CA ILE A 285 -24.40 8.25 19.17
C ILE A 285 -24.01 9.54 18.45
N LYS A 286 -22.81 9.56 17.88
CA LYS A 286 -22.28 10.72 17.14
C LYS A 286 -21.40 10.26 16.00
N THR A 287 -21.50 10.99 14.90
CA THR A 287 -20.72 10.82 13.69
C THR A 287 -19.96 12.12 13.42
N LEU A 288 -18.70 12.01 12.98
CA LEU A 288 -17.85 13.14 12.63
C LEU A 288 -17.08 12.85 11.33
N PRO A 289 -17.14 13.76 10.35
CA PRO A 289 -18.06 14.90 10.29
C PRO A 289 -19.51 14.43 10.03
N ASP A 290 -20.47 15.36 10.03
CA ASP A 290 -21.88 15.02 9.78
C ASP A 290 -22.11 14.57 8.32
N ASN A 291 -21.39 15.15 7.34
CA ASN A 291 -21.40 14.68 5.95
C ASN A 291 -20.00 14.73 5.33
N ILE A 292 -19.28 13.61 5.44
CA ILE A 292 -17.91 13.49 4.95
C ILE A 292 -17.77 13.77 3.44
N CYS A 293 -18.82 13.50 2.65
CA CYS A 293 -18.80 13.75 1.20
C CYS A 293 -18.73 15.25 0.87
N THR A 294 -19.25 16.12 1.74
CA THR A 294 -19.22 17.58 1.53
C THR A 294 -18.09 18.26 2.30
N ASP A 295 -17.65 17.71 3.42
CA ASP A 295 -16.63 18.32 4.29
C ASP A 295 -15.19 18.08 3.82
N LEU A 296 -14.95 17.00 3.06
CA LEU A 296 -13.62 16.73 2.50
C LEU A 296 -13.40 17.49 1.19
N VAL A 297 -12.71 18.63 1.28
CA VAL A 297 -12.39 19.55 0.16
C VAL A 297 -10.89 19.82 0.01
N GLY A 298 -10.06 18.78 0.08
CA GLY A 298 -8.61 18.93 -0.05
C GLY A 298 -8.15 19.21 -1.49
N LYS A 299 -7.14 20.06 -1.66
CA LYS A 299 -6.55 20.37 -3.00
C LYS A 299 -5.75 19.22 -3.60
N LYS A 300 -5.39 18.24 -2.77
CA LYS A 300 -4.59 17.07 -3.12
C LYS A 300 -5.24 15.82 -2.53
N GLY A 301 -4.97 14.69 -3.17
CA GLY A 301 -5.54 13.41 -2.79
C GLY A 301 -6.82 13.09 -3.57
N SER A 302 -7.31 11.87 -3.41
CA SER A 302 -8.43 11.35 -4.18
C SER A 302 -9.81 11.68 -3.60
N GLY A 303 -9.88 12.24 -2.39
CA GLY A 303 -11.12 12.41 -1.63
C GLY A 303 -11.61 11.12 -0.98
N VAL A 304 -12.88 11.08 -0.57
CA VAL A 304 -13.47 9.93 0.16
C VAL A 304 -13.57 8.67 -0.71
N CYS A 305 -13.92 8.81 -1.98
CA CYS A 305 -14.28 7.68 -2.86
C CYS A 305 -13.25 7.33 -3.94
N GLY A 306 -12.03 7.84 -3.88
CA GLY A 306 -11.07 7.64 -4.96
C GLY A 306 -11.25 8.65 -6.11
N PHE A 307 -10.29 8.67 -7.04
CA PHE A 307 -10.34 9.56 -8.19
C PHE A 307 -11.45 9.18 -9.16
N ASN A 308 -12.08 10.16 -9.79
CA ASN A 308 -13.16 10.01 -10.78
C ASN A 308 -14.43 9.32 -10.23
N SER A 309 -14.54 9.17 -8.92
CA SER A 309 -15.71 8.60 -8.24
C SER A 309 -16.60 9.70 -7.67
N ILE A 310 -17.83 9.34 -7.30
CA ILE A 310 -18.81 10.21 -6.63
C ILE A 310 -19.14 9.64 -5.25
N CYS A 311 -19.06 10.48 -4.23
CA CYS A 311 -19.49 10.24 -2.86
C CYS A 311 -20.94 10.70 -2.66
N THR A 312 -21.78 9.83 -2.12
CA THR A 312 -23.12 10.15 -1.62
C THR A 312 -23.25 9.68 -0.19
N LEU A 313 -23.96 10.41 0.67
CA LEU A 313 -24.21 9.98 2.03
C LEU A 313 -25.39 8.99 2.06
N ASP A 314 -25.21 7.84 2.69
CA ASP A 314 -26.27 6.85 2.90
C ASP A 314 -27.04 7.14 4.20
N THR A 315 -28.12 6.40 4.44
CA THR A 315 -29.04 6.57 5.57
C THR A 315 -28.40 6.34 6.95
N ASP A 316 -27.28 5.62 7.00
CA ASP A 316 -26.48 5.35 8.19
C ASP A 316 -25.40 6.41 8.46
N GLN A 317 -25.41 7.52 7.70
CA GLN A 317 -24.40 8.59 7.77
C GLN A 317 -23.00 8.14 7.32
N ARG A 318 -22.90 7.06 6.55
CA ARG A 318 -21.65 6.58 5.94
C ARG A 318 -21.60 6.96 4.46
N PRO A 319 -20.41 7.21 3.90
CA PRO A 319 -20.25 7.47 2.49
C PRO A 319 -20.47 6.20 1.66
N LYS A 320 -21.18 6.36 0.55
CA LYS A 320 -21.32 5.39 -0.52
C LYS A 320 -20.63 5.92 -1.76
N CYS A 321 -19.79 5.07 -2.35
CA CYS A 321 -18.97 5.43 -3.49
C CYS A 321 -19.52 4.78 -4.77
N LYS A 322 -19.59 5.56 -5.85
CA LYS A 322 -20.01 5.06 -7.16
C LYS A 322 -19.21 5.71 -8.29
N CYS A 323 -18.96 4.96 -9.34
CA CYS A 323 -18.48 5.55 -10.58
C CYS A 323 -19.62 6.29 -11.30
N PRO A 324 -19.35 7.45 -11.91
CA PRO A 324 -20.32 8.08 -12.81
C PRO A 324 -20.58 7.18 -14.03
N LYS A 325 -21.69 7.45 -14.73
CA LYS A 325 -22.03 6.74 -15.98
C LYS A 325 -20.88 6.85 -16.98
N GLY A 326 -20.57 5.74 -17.65
CA GLY A 326 -19.44 5.67 -18.60
C GLY A 326 -18.07 5.51 -17.95
N TYR A 327 -18.00 5.32 -16.63
CA TYR A 327 -16.80 5.00 -15.88
C TYR A 327 -16.96 3.64 -15.18
N SER A 328 -15.84 2.96 -14.93
CA SER A 328 -15.76 1.69 -14.21
C SER A 328 -14.68 1.75 -13.14
N LEU A 329 -14.80 0.90 -12.11
CA LEU A 329 -13.79 0.79 -11.08
C LEU A 329 -12.44 0.38 -11.68
N LEU A 330 -11.36 0.97 -11.20
CA LEU A 330 -10.00 0.58 -11.56
C LEU A 330 -9.68 -0.82 -11.01
N ASP A 331 -10.12 -1.10 -9.78
CA ASP A 331 -10.11 -2.40 -9.13
C ASP A 331 -11.56 -2.78 -8.79
N SER A 332 -12.07 -3.85 -9.41
CA SER A 332 -13.45 -4.31 -9.21
C SER A 332 -13.74 -4.79 -7.79
N THR A 333 -12.72 -5.01 -6.95
CA THR A 333 -12.85 -5.44 -5.56
C THR A 333 -12.75 -4.28 -4.56
N ASP A 334 -12.56 -3.06 -5.03
CA ASP A 334 -12.43 -1.86 -4.21
C ASP A 334 -13.53 -0.84 -4.53
N GLU A 335 -14.68 -0.99 -3.89
CA GLU A 335 -15.84 -0.10 -4.06
C GLU A 335 -15.53 1.37 -3.73
N TYR A 336 -14.58 1.60 -2.81
CA TYR A 336 -14.11 2.94 -2.39
C TYR A 336 -12.88 3.40 -3.20
N GLY A 337 -12.54 2.64 -4.25
CA GLY A 337 -11.40 2.85 -5.12
C GLY A 337 -11.67 3.86 -6.23
N SER A 338 -10.63 4.15 -7.01
CA SER A 338 -10.73 5.11 -8.13
C SER A 338 -11.45 4.50 -9.32
N CYS A 339 -12.14 5.34 -10.08
CA CYS A 339 -12.76 4.99 -11.35
C CYS A 339 -11.89 5.40 -12.55
N LYS A 340 -12.13 4.77 -13.70
CA LYS A 340 -11.55 5.12 -15.00
C LYS A 340 -12.66 5.25 -16.06
N PRO A 341 -12.49 6.11 -17.07
CA PRO A 341 -13.39 6.13 -18.22
C PRO A 341 -13.42 4.76 -18.93
N ASN A 342 -14.59 4.32 -19.38
CA ASN A 342 -14.74 3.06 -20.11
C ASN A 342 -14.16 3.14 -21.53
N LEU A 343 -14.11 4.35 -22.10
CA LEU A 343 -13.55 4.64 -23.42
C LEU A 343 -12.57 5.81 -23.26
N GLU A 344 -11.41 5.70 -23.90
CA GLU A 344 -10.44 6.79 -23.93
C GLU A 344 -10.95 7.96 -24.78
N VAL A 345 -10.78 9.18 -24.29
CA VAL A 345 -11.10 10.40 -25.04
C VAL A 345 -10.11 10.54 -26.19
N ARG A 346 -10.60 10.37 -27.42
CA ARG A 346 -9.87 10.66 -28.66
C ARG A 346 -9.97 12.14 -28.99
N CYS A 347 -8.81 12.80 -29.08
CA CYS A 347 -8.70 14.14 -29.63
C CYS A 347 -7.78 14.09 -30.85
N GLU A 348 -8.37 14.14 -32.05
CA GLU A 348 -7.60 14.24 -33.29
C GLU A 348 -7.22 15.70 -33.54
N GLY A 349 -5.93 15.96 -33.64
CA GLY A 349 -5.35 17.26 -33.98
C GLY A 349 -5.42 17.53 -35.47
N SER A 350 -6.62 17.66 -36.03
CA SER A 350 -6.81 18.21 -37.38
C SER A 350 -8.27 18.64 -37.52
N GLY A 351 -8.50 19.95 -37.64
CA GLY A 351 -9.83 20.51 -37.83
C GLY A 351 -10.49 19.92 -39.06
N GLN A 352 -11.66 19.30 -38.87
CA GLN A 352 -12.83 19.27 -39.78
C GLN A 352 -13.85 18.18 -39.42
N SER A 353 -13.63 17.35 -38.40
CA SER A 353 -14.70 16.53 -37.81
C SER A 353 -15.30 17.25 -36.59
N SER A 354 -16.61 17.46 -36.63
CA SER A 354 -17.44 17.97 -35.55
C SER A 354 -17.22 17.13 -34.28
N GLN A 355 -16.38 17.61 -33.35
CA GLN A 355 -16.21 16.97 -32.03
C GLN A 355 -17.54 16.76 -31.29
N GLY A 356 -18.56 17.59 -31.59
CA GLY A 356 -19.93 17.43 -31.09
C GLY A 356 -20.67 16.17 -31.57
N ASP A 357 -20.18 15.49 -32.62
CA ASP A 357 -20.80 14.27 -33.12
C ASP A 357 -20.32 13.02 -32.37
N LEU A 358 -19.08 13.00 -31.88
CA LEU A 358 -18.50 11.85 -31.17
C LEU A 358 -18.78 11.85 -29.67
N TYR A 359 -19.01 13.02 -29.07
CA TYR A 359 -19.20 13.16 -27.62
C TYR A 359 -20.58 13.75 -27.32
N TYR A 360 -21.09 13.43 -26.14
CA TYR A 360 -22.26 14.06 -25.56
C TYR A 360 -22.00 14.37 -24.08
N MET A 361 -22.77 15.31 -23.54
CA MET A 361 -22.69 15.67 -22.13
C MET A 361 -23.85 15.02 -21.37
N GLU A 362 -23.55 14.19 -20.38
CA GLU A 362 -24.56 13.67 -19.46
C GLU A 362 -24.69 14.62 -18.27
N GLU A 363 -25.91 15.06 -17.96
CA GLU A 363 -26.19 15.91 -16.81
C GLU A 363 -26.31 15.10 -15.52
N MET A 364 -25.66 15.59 -14.47
CA MET A 364 -25.72 15.07 -13.12
C MET A 364 -26.07 16.22 -12.17
N PRO A 365 -27.34 16.32 -11.73
CA PRO A 365 -27.75 17.40 -10.84
C PRO A 365 -27.05 17.27 -9.48
N ASN A 366 -26.84 18.41 -8.82
CA ASN A 366 -26.29 18.52 -7.46
C ASN A 366 -24.96 17.78 -7.27
N THR A 367 -24.09 17.82 -8.29
CA THR A 367 -22.84 17.05 -8.34
C THR A 367 -21.67 17.98 -8.65
N ASP A 368 -20.52 17.78 -8.00
CA ASP A 368 -19.30 18.57 -8.22
C ASP A 368 -18.04 17.79 -7.82
N TRP A 369 -16.88 18.21 -8.32
CA TRP A 369 -15.52 17.77 -7.96
C TRP A 369 -14.66 19.01 -7.60
N PRO A 370 -14.79 19.56 -6.39
CA PRO A 370 -14.20 20.85 -6.02
C PRO A 370 -12.66 20.87 -6.05
N GLU A 371 -12.09 22.08 -6.07
CA GLU A 371 -10.65 22.39 -5.96
C GLU A 371 -9.75 22.01 -7.16
N LEU A 372 -10.32 21.52 -8.27
CA LEU A 372 -9.58 21.12 -9.48
C LEU A 372 -10.07 21.80 -10.78
N ASP A 373 -10.67 22.98 -10.65
CA ASP A 373 -11.05 23.81 -11.79
C ASP A 373 -9.81 24.40 -12.46
N TYR A 374 -9.68 24.26 -13.76
CA TYR A 374 -8.60 24.90 -14.52
C TYR A 374 -9.06 26.15 -15.27
N GLU A 375 -10.37 26.36 -15.39
CA GLU A 375 -10.95 27.50 -16.09
C GLU A 375 -12.35 27.83 -15.55
N LEU A 376 -12.69 29.12 -15.53
CA LEU A 376 -13.97 29.68 -15.09
C LEU A 376 -14.47 30.71 -16.10
N TYR A 377 -15.72 30.57 -16.55
CA TYR A 377 -16.42 31.58 -17.35
C TYR A 377 -17.59 32.17 -16.57
N GLN A 378 -17.68 33.51 -16.57
CA GLN A 378 -18.78 34.26 -15.97
C GLN A 378 -18.95 35.62 -16.66
N PRO A 379 -20.17 36.02 -17.07
CA PRO A 379 -21.39 35.23 -17.06
C PRO A 379 -21.39 34.17 -18.17
N TYR A 380 -22.05 33.04 -17.94
CA TYR A 380 -22.26 31.97 -18.91
C TYR A 380 -23.66 31.37 -18.70
N ASN A 381 -24.27 30.78 -19.73
CA ASN A 381 -25.47 29.97 -19.56
C ASN A 381 -25.15 28.47 -19.58
N SER A 382 -26.11 27.65 -19.17
CA SER A 382 -25.95 26.20 -19.07
C SER A 382 -25.56 25.52 -20.39
N GLU A 383 -26.13 25.96 -21.52
CA GLU A 383 -25.90 25.33 -22.82
C GLU A 383 -24.53 25.69 -23.41
N ASP A 384 -24.12 26.94 -23.26
CA ASP A 384 -22.77 27.37 -23.59
C ASP A 384 -21.74 26.62 -22.73
N CYS A 385 -22.05 26.39 -21.44
CA CYS A 385 -21.18 25.64 -20.54
C CYS A 385 -20.94 24.19 -20.99
N LYS A 386 -21.98 23.51 -21.50
CA LYS A 386 -21.85 22.18 -22.13
C LYS A 386 -21.00 22.25 -23.39
N THR A 387 -21.32 23.19 -24.28
CA THR A 387 -20.68 23.32 -25.59
C THR A 387 -19.18 23.63 -25.46
N SER A 388 -18.81 24.53 -24.54
CA SER A 388 -17.42 24.88 -24.28
C SER A 388 -16.58 23.68 -23.79
N CYS A 389 -17.16 22.75 -23.03
CA CYS A 389 -16.49 21.52 -22.61
C CYS A 389 -16.41 20.49 -23.74
N LEU A 390 -17.44 20.39 -24.59
CA LEU A 390 -17.42 19.51 -25.76
C LEU A 390 -16.30 19.87 -26.75
N GLN A 391 -16.06 21.17 -26.95
CA GLN A 391 -15.04 21.70 -27.85
C GLN A 391 -13.63 21.71 -27.25
N ASP A 392 -13.51 21.48 -25.93
CA ASP A 392 -12.21 21.42 -25.25
C ASP A 392 -11.76 19.97 -25.04
N CYS A 393 -10.57 19.65 -25.56
CA CYS A 393 -9.95 18.34 -25.42
C CYS A 393 -9.51 17.98 -24.00
N LEU A 394 -9.23 18.97 -23.16
CA LEU A 394 -8.84 18.78 -21.77
C LEU A 394 -10.05 18.68 -20.83
N CYS A 395 -11.21 19.17 -21.27
CA CYS A 395 -12.42 19.16 -20.46
C CYS A 395 -13.04 17.76 -20.37
N ALA A 396 -13.12 17.26 -19.15
CA ALA A 396 -13.82 16.02 -18.82
C ALA A 396 -15.19 16.28 -18.20
N VAL A 397 -15.28 17.34 -17.39
CA VAL A 397 -16.52 17.77 -16.72
C VAL A 397 -16.59 19.28 -16.75
N SER A 398 -17.78 19.83 -16.99
CA SER A 398 -18.10 21.23 -16.68
C SER A 398 -19.19 21.31 -15.61
N ILE A 399 -19.11 22.30 -14.74
CA ILE A 399 -20.09 22.55 -13.68
C ILE A 399 -20.79 23.87 -13.98
N PHE A 400 -22.10 23.89 -13.90
CA PHE A 400 -22.90 25.11 -14.03
C PHE A 400 -23.67 25.41 -12.75
N ARG A 401 -23.48 26.62 -12.22
CA ARG A 401 -24.16 27.16 -11.03
C ARG A 401 -24.07 28.68 -11.05
N ASP A 402 -25.15 29.38 -10.74
CA ASP A 402 -25.21 30.84 -10.58
C ASP A 402 -24.51 31.62 -11.72
N ASP A 403 -24.94 31.38 -12.96
CA ASP A 403 -24.40 31.99 -14.19
C ASP A 403 -22.88 31.81 -14.40
N SER A 404 -22.30 30.81 -13.74
CA SER A 404 -20.88 30.52 -13.77
C SER A 404 -20.65 29.10 -14.28
N CYS A 405 -19.64 28.95 -15.13
CA CYS A 405 -19.23 27.67 -15.70
C CYS A 405 -17.78 27.35 -15.31
N TRP A 406 -17.57 26.26 -14.59
CA TRP A 406 -16.23 25.78 -14.23
C TRP A 406 -15.87 24.55 -15.05
N LYS A 407 -14.65 24.50 -15.60
CA LYS A 407 -14.17 23.35 -16.38
C LYS A 407 -13.10 22.58 -15.61
N LYS A 408 -13.20 21.25 -15.66
CA LYS A 408 -12.35 20.31 -14.93
C LYS A 408 -11.77 19.25 -15.87
N LYS A 409 -10.55 18.81 -15.55
CA LYS A 409 -9.80 17.78 -16.30
C LYS A 409 -9.52 16.57 -15.41
N LEU A 410 -9.30 15.42 -16.04
CA LEU A 410 -8.91 14.21 -15.31
C LEU A 410 -7.49 14.32 -14.71
N PRO A 411 -7.21 13.61 -13.59
CA PRO A 411 -8.17 12.92 -12.73
C PRO A 411 -8.98 13.90 -11.88
N LEU A 412 -10.24 13.57 -11.60
CA LEU A 412 -11.15 14.35 -10.76
C LEU A 412 -11.06 13.87 -9.30
N SER A 413 -10.95 14.78 -8.33
CA SER A 413 -10.91 14.48 -6.89
C SER A 413 -12.15 14.99 -6.18
N ASN A 414 -12.44 14.44 -4.99
CA ASN A 414 -13.49 14.93 -4.10
C ASN A 414 -14.90 14.92 -4.73
N GLY A 415 -15.16 13.98 -5.65
CA GLY A 415 -16.47 13.90 -6.29
C GLY A 415 -17.56 13.65 -5.29
N ARG A 416 -18.64 14.44 -5.37
CA ARG A 416 -19.73 14.42 -4.41
C ARG A 416 -21.06 14.73 -5.07
N GLN A 417 -22.12 14.14 -4.55
CA GLN A 417 -23.49 14.42 -4.96
C GLN A 417 -24.38 14.59 -3.73
N ASP A 418 -24.84 15.81 -3.50
CA ASP A 418 -25.68 16.17 -2.35
C ASP A 418 -26.50 17.43 -2.67
N ARG A 419 -27.73 17.54 -2.15
CA ARG A 419 -28.61 18.71 -2.38
C ARG A 419 -27.96 20.05 -2.02
N ALA A 420 -27.09 20.06 -1.01
CA ALA A 420 -26.37 21.26 -0.57
C ALA A 420 -25.27 21.71 -1.55
N VAL A 421 -24.80 20.84 -2.45
CA VAL A 421 -23.82 21.20 -3.49
C VAL A 421 -24.43 22.20 -4.48
N GLY A 422 -25.69 21.98 -4.85
CA GLY A 422 -26.40 22.76 -5.87
C GLY A 422 -25.79 22.64 -7.28
N GLY A 423 -26.40 23.32 -8.26
CA GLY A 423 -25.94 23.32 -9.65
C GLY A 423 -26.05 21.96 -10.37
N SER A 424 -25.47 21.89 -11.56
CA SER A 424 -25.40 20.67 -12.37
C SER A 424 -23.98 20.43 -12.89
N ALA A 425 -23.50 19.19 -12.78
CA ALA A 425 -22.32 18.75 -13.49
C ALA A 425 -22.72 18.17 -14.85
N PHE A 426 -21.90 18.43 -15.86
CA PHE A 426 -22.01 17.85 -17.19
C PHE A 426 -20.75 17.04 -17.45
N ILE A 427 -20.87 15.72 -17.51
CA ILE A 427 -19.74 14.83 -17.79
C ILE A 427 -19.68 14.47 -19.27
N LYS A 428 -18.50 14.64 -19.86
CA LYS A 428 -18.25 14.36 -21.27
C LYS A 428 -18.07 12.86 -21.49
N LEU A 429 -18.95 12.26 -22.29
CA LEU A 429 -18.95 10.84 -22.59
C LEU A 429 -18.91 10.63 -24.11
N MET A 430 -18.22 9.58 -24.54
CA MET A 430 -18.19 9.19 -25.95
C MET A 430 -19.53 8.54 -26.32
N LYS A 431 -20.12 8.93 -27.45
CA LYS A 431 -21.26 8.20 -28.03
C LYS A 431 -20.72 6.85 -28.49
N ASN A 432 -21.40 5.78 -28.12
CA ASN A 432 -21.10 4.48 -28.72
C ASN A 432 -21.35 4.60 -30.23
N ASP A 433 -20.32 4.47 -31.06
CA ASP A 433 -20.47 4.34 -32.51
C ASP A 433 -21.26 3.05 -32.78
N VAL A 434 -22.59 3.15 -32.86
CA VAL A 434 -23.44 2.14 -33.50
C VAL A 434 -23.32 2.32 -35.03
N SER A 435 -22.09 2.36 -35.53
CA SER A 435 -21.75 2.46 -36.96
C SER A 435 -20.47 1.68 -37.31
N SER A 436 -20.15 0.68 -36.50
CA SER A 436 -19.46 -0.53 -36.94
C SER A 436 -20.09 -1.75 -36.24
N ALA A 437 -21.40 -1.87 -36.35
CA ALA A 437 -22.09 -3.13 -36.24
C ALA A 437 -21.93 -3.91 -37.56
N ASN A 438 -20.74 -4.47 -37.73
CA ASN A 438 -20.61 -5.77 -38.38
C ASN A 438 -19.51 -6.56 -37.66
N PRO A 439 -19.79 -7.10 -36.46
CA PRO A 439 -19.38 -8.44 -36.13
C PRO A 439 -20.56 -9.35 -36.49
N SER A 440 -20.39 -10.13 -37.54
CA SER A 440 -21.03 -11.43 -37.60
C SER A 440 -20.59 -12.22 -36.35
N ASN A 441 -21.40 -12.16 -35.30
CA ASN A 441 -21.59 -13.24 -34.33
C ASN A 441 -22.73 -12.91 -33.36
N PRO A 442 -23.82 -13.68 -33.35
CA PRO A 442 -24.87 -13.57 -32.34
C PRO A 442 -24.40 -14.27 -31.06
N PHE A 443 -24.18 -13.52 -29.97
CA PHE A 443 -24.16 -14.11 -28.64
C PHE A 443 -25.57 -14.05 -28.04
N LEU A 444 -26.15 -15.23 -27.97
CA LEU A 444 -27.44 -15.57 -27.41
C LEU A 444 -27.47 -15.34 -25.89
N GLU A 445 -28.59 -14.82 -25.43
CA GLU A 445 -29.08 -14.97 -24.06
C GLU A 445 -29.13 -16.46 -23.68
N GLU A 446 -28.50 -16.83 -22.57
CA GLU A 446 -28.69 -18.15 -21.96
C GLU A 446 -30.04 -18.21 -21.24
N LYS A 447 -30.99 -18.92 -21.86
CA LYS A 447 -32.07 -19.61 -21.14
C LYS A 447 -31.77 -21.11 -21.11
N LYS A 448 -31.76 -21.64 -19.89
CA LYS A 448 -31.71 -23.08 -19.57
C LYS A 448 -32.73 -23.88 -20.38
N ASN A 449 -32.27 -24.95 -21.05
CA ASN A 449 -32.82 -26.29 -20.87
C ASN A 449 -32.01 -27.36 -21.63
N GLY A 450 -31.89 -28.54 -20.99
CA GLY A 450 -30.97 -29.60 -21.35
C GLY A 450 -31.31 -30.41 -22.61
N LYS A 451 -30.23 -30.87 -23.24
CA LYS A 451 -30.05 -32.10 -24.04
C LYS A 451 -28.70 -31.96 -24.77
N ASP A 452 -27.58 -32.11 -24.08
CA ASP A 452 -26.29 -32.25 -24.79
C ASP A 452 -25.17 -32.88 -23.94
N GLN A 453 -25.50 -33.93 -23.19
CA GLN A 453 -24.53 -34.60 -22.30
C GLN A 453 -23.66 -35.65 -23.04
N ASP A 454 -24.10 -36.13 -24.20
CA ASP A 454 -23.39 -37.20 -24.94
C ASP A 454 -22.28 -36.65 -25.87
N THR A 455 -22.44 -35.43 -26.37
CA THR A 455 -21.48 -34.80 -27.31
C THR A 455 -20.23 -34.29 -26.59
N LEU A 456 -20.38 -33.83 -25.34
CA LEU A 456 -19.30 -33.35 -24.48
C LEU A 456 -18.36 -34.48 -24.02
N ILE A 457 -18.91 -35.66 -23.73
CA ILE A 457 -18.14 -36.84 -23.29
C ILE A 457 -17.21 -37.34 -24.40
N THR A 458 -17.66 -37.28 -25.65
CA THR A 458 -16.87 -37.69 -26.82
C THR A 458 -15.68 -36.75 -27.05
N VAL A 459 -15.85 -35.43 -26.91
CA VAL A 459 -14.76 -34.46 -27.08
C VAL A 459 -13.73 -34.55 -25.95
N ILE A 460 -14.18 -34.72 -24.70
CA ILE A 460 -13.28 -34.84 -23.54
C ILE A 460 -12.44 -36.12 -23.62
N SER A 461 -13.00 -37.24 -24.09
CA SER A 461 -12.26 -38.50 -24.25
C SER A 461 -11.13 -38.42 -25.29
N VAL A 462 -11.32 -37.69 -26.38
CA VAL A 462 -10.29 -37.49 -27.43
C VAL A 462 -9.15 -36.60 -26.93
N LEU A 463 -9.47 -35.55 -26.16
CA LEU A 463 -8.48 -34.63 -25.60
C LEU A 463 -7.63 -35.28 -24.49
N LEU A 464 -8.25 -36.11 -23.63
CA LEU A 464 -7.53 -36.84 -22.58
C LEU A 464 -6.68 -37.98 -23.18
N GLY A 465 -7.18 -38.69 -24.19
CA GLY A 465 -6.43 -39.73 -24.89
C GLY A 465 -5.19 -39.18 -25.62
N GLY A 466 -5.32 -38.02 -26.26
CA GLY A 466 -4.21 -37.34 -26.95
C GLY A 466 -3.11 -36.89 -25.99
N SER A 467 -3.49 -36.34 -24.83
CA SER A 467 -2.53 -35.87 -23.82
C SER A 467 -1.69 -37.00 -23.22
N VAL A 468 -2.28 -38.18 -22.96
CA VAL A 468 -1.55 -39.33 -22.42
C VAL A 468 -0.50 -39.85 -23.42
N PHE A 469 -0.84 -39.89 -24.71
CA PHE A 469 0.07 -40.33 -25.75
C PHE A 469 1.27 -39.38 -25.94
N VAL A 470 1.03 -38.06 -25.90
CA VAL A 470 2.09 -37.05 -26.00
C VAL A 470 3.01 -37.09 -24.78
N ASN A 471 2.46 -37.26 -23.58
CA ASN A 471 3.27 -37.37 -22.37
C ASN A 471 4.11 -38.66 -22.34
N LEU A 472 3.58 -39.79 -22.81
CA LEU A 472 4.36 -41.04 -22.96
C LEU A 472 5.48 -40.90 -23.99
N MET A 473 5.24 -40.21 -25.11
CA MET A 473 6.28 -39.88 -26.09
C MET A 473 7.36 -38.97 -25.50
N LEU A 474 6.98 -37.98 -24.68
CA LEU A 474 7.94 -37.09 -24.04
C LEU A 474 8.81 -37.83 -23.01
N VAL A 475 8.19 -38.68 -22.18
CA VAL A 475 8.91 -39.46 -21.16
C VAL A 475 9.85 -40.46 -21.82
N SER A 476 9.41 -41.15 -22.87
CA SER A 476 10.29 -42.07 -23.60
C SER A 476 11.45 -41.35 -24.29
N ALA A 477 11.23 -40.15 -24.86
CA ALA A 477 12.31 -39.31 -25.41
C ALA A 477 13.30 -38.86 -24.33
N VAL A 478 12.83 -38.50 -23.13
CA VAL A 478 13.68 -38.13 -22.00
C VAL A 478 14.47 -39.35 -21.49
N CYS A 479 13.86 -40.53 -21.40
CA CYS A 479 14.54 -41.77 -21.00
C CYS A 479 15.62 -42.17 -22.02
N ILE A 480 15.34 -42.03 -23.32
CA ILE A 480 16.33 -42.27 -24.39
C ILE A 480 17.45 -41.23 -24.32
N GLY A 481 17.11 -39.96 -24.09
CA GLY A 481 18.08 -38.88 -23.87
C GLY A 481 18.99 -39.13 -22.67
N PHE A 482 18.42 -39.61 -21.55
CA PHE A 482 19.17 -39.99 -20.36
C PHE A 482 20.05 -41.23 -20.58
N TYR A 483 19.57 -42.22 -21.35
CA TYR A 483 20.34 -43.39 -21.73
C TYR A 483 21.56 -43.03 -22.59
N PHE A 484 21.38 -42.12 -23.57
CA PHE A 484 22.49 -41.60 -24.36
C PHE A 484 23.42 -40.70 -23.53
N TYR A 485 22.89 -39.89 -22.60
CA TYR A 485 23.70 -39.06 -21.70
C TYR A 485 24.58 -39.89 -20.75
N TYR A 486 24.06 -41.00 -20.22
CA TYR A 486 24.84 -41.90 -19.36
C TYR A 486 25.91 -42.68 -20.15
N ASN A 487 25.59 -43.15 -21.37
CA ASN A 487 26.55 -43.85 -22.21
C ASN A 487 27.61 -42.92 -22.84
N ARG A 488 27.39 -41.60 -22.86
CA ARG A 488 28.37 -40.61 -23.34
C ARG A 488 29.33 -40.11 -22.25
N ARG A 489 29.18 -40.57 -20.99
CA ARG A 489 30.05 -40.18 -19.88
C ARG A 489 31.16 -41.20 -19.64
N SER A 490 31.92 -41.46 -20.69
CA SER A 490 33.32 -41.89 -20.58
C SER A 490 34.16 -40.82 -21.29
N SER A 491 35.20 -40.34 -20.61
CA SER A 491 36.18 -39.32 -21.04
C SER A 491 35.95 -37.85 -20.58
N THR A 492 36.54 -37.55 -19.41
CA THR A 492 37.40 -36.38 -19.07
C THR A 492 36.99 -34.91 -19.36
N ASN A 493 36.87 -34.16 -18.26
CA ASN A 493 37.29 -32.77 -17.94
C ASN A 493 37.46 -31.66 -19.02
N LYS A 494 36.97 -30.46 -18.61
CA LYS A 494 37.19 -29.07 -19.08
C LYS A 494 36.50 -28.63 -20.39
N ALA A 495 35.51 -27.73 -20.26
CA ALA A 495 35.27 -26.64 -21.21
C ALA A 495 34.42 -25.52 -20.57
N VAL A 496 34.92 -24.28 -20.69
CA VAL A 496 34.15 -23.04 -20.57
C VAL A 496 33.11 -23.05 -21.70
N ALA A 497 31.84 -22.81 -21.38
CA ALA A 497 30.77 -22.78 -22.36
C ALA A 497 30.98 -21.59 -23.33
N GLU A 498 30.93 -21.90 -24.63
CA GLU A 498 31.17 -20.99 -25.76
C GLU A 498 30.23 -19.77 -25.71
N SER A 499 30.82 -18.56 -25.60
CA SER A 499 30.11 -17.30 -25.83
C SER A 499 30.33 -16.87 -27.29
N ASN A 500 29.31 -16.30 -27.94
CA ASN A 500 29.37 -15.76 -29.31
C ASN A 500 30.24 -14.49 -29.44
N LEU A 501 31.18 -14.26 -28.51
CA LEU A 501 32.03 -13.08 -28.45
C LEU A 501 33.31 -13.31 -29.26
N ARG A 502 33.68 -12.35 -30.11
CA ARG A 502 34.96 -12.39 -30.83
C ARG A 502 36.11 -12.08 -29.86
N SER A 503 37.13 -12.92 -29.84
CA SER A 503 38.42 -12.59 -29.23
C SER A 503 39.22 -11.74 -30.21
N PHE A 504 39.58 -10.52 -29.81
CA PHE A 504 40.42 -9.61 -30.57
C PHE A 504 41.83 -9.62 -29.99
N THR A 505 42.82 -9.52 -30.87
CA THR A 505 44.20 -9.25 -30.46
C THR A 505 44.38 -7.77 -30.13
N PHE A 506 45.36 -7.44 -29.29
CA PHE A 506 45.67 -6.05 -28.97
C PHE A 506 46.10 -5.27 -30.23
N GLY A 507 46.85 -5.92 -31.12
CA GLY A 507 47.25 -5.36 -32.42
C GLY A 507 46.07 -4.98 -33.30
N GLU A 508 45.05 -5.83 -33.40
CA GLU A 508 43.81 -5.54 -34.14
C GLU A 508 43.10 -4.31 -33.57
N LEU A 509 43.00 -4.17 -32.25
CA LEU A 509 42.33 -3.03 -31.61
C LEU A 509 43.14 -1.73 -31.73
N VAL A 510 44.46 -1.80 -31.71
CA VAL A 510 45.34 -0.66 -32.02
C VAL A 510 45.08 -0.18 -33.45
N GLN A 511 44.99 -1.09 -34.41
CA GLN A 511 44.71 -0.73 -35.80
C GLN A 511 43.29 -0.15 -35.96
N ALA A 512 42.27 -0.82 -35.39
CA ALA A 512 40.88 -0.42 -35.49
C ALA A 512 40.60 0.96 -34.87
N THR A 513 41.31 1.33 -33.82
CA THR A 513 41.16 2.62 -33.11
C THR A 513 42.14 3.70 -33.58
N ASN A 514 42.93 3.42 -34.62
CA ASN A 514 44.01 4.29 -35.10
C ASN A 514 44.93 4.75 -33.95
N ASN A 515 45.46 3.76 -33.21
CA ASN A 515 46.26 3.93 -32.02
C ASN A 515 45.54 4.68 -30.87
N PHE A 516 44.27 4.32 -30.62
CA PHE A 516 43.43 4.90 -29.57
C PHE A 516 43.31 6.43 -29.63
N LYS A 517 43.11 6.98 -30.84
CA LYS A 517 43.17 8.42 -31.10
C LYS A 517 41.91 9.19 -30.66
N GLU A 518 40.73 8.66 -30.97
CA GLU A 518 39.45 9.35 -30.73
C GLU A 518 38.81 8.85 -29.43
N GLU A 519 38.89 9.65 -28.36
CA GLU A 519 38.25 9.36 -27.07
C GLU A 519 36.77 9.77 -27.10
N LEU A 520 35.89 8.80 -26.83
CA LEU A 520 34.45 8.98 -26.70
C LEU A 520 34.05 9.36 -25.27
N GLY A 521 34.83 8.93 -24.28
CA GLY A 521 34.57 9.23 -22.88
C GLY A 521 35.55 8.54 -21.93
N ARG A 522 35.64 9.07 -20.72
CA ARG A 522 36.53 8.59 -19.66
C ARG A 522 35.80 8.59 -18.33
N GLY A 523 35.86 7.46 -17.64
CA GLY A 523 35.25 7.26 -16.33
C GLY A 523 36.19 6.53 -15.37
N SER A 524 35.71 6.17 -14.18
CA SER A 524 36.48 5.41 -13.20
C SER A 524 36.95 4.06 -13.74
N CYS A 525 36.12 3.39 -14.55
CA CYS A 525 36.37 2.02 -15.00
C CYS A 525 37.31 1.94 -16.22
N GLY A 526 37.53 3.05 -16.96
CA GLY A 526 38.38 3.04 -18.14
C GLY A 526 38.16 4.21 -19.09
N ILE A 527 38.79 4.13 -20.25
CA ILE A 527 38.66 5.08 -21.35
C ILE A 527 38.03 4.37 -22.54
N VAL A 528 37.04 4.99 -23.17
CA VAL A 528 36.34 4.47 -24.34
C VAL A 528 36.83 5.20 -25.58
N PHE A 529 37.28 4.44 -26.58
CA PHE A 529 37.76 4.96 -27.85
C PHE A 529 36.83 4.54 -28.98
N LYS A 530 36.71 5.40 -29.99
CA LYS A 530 36.04 5.01 -31.24
C LYS A 530 36.99 4.17 -32.08
N GLY A 531 36.46 3.14 -32.70
CA GLY A 531 37.17 2.35 -33.69
C GLY A 531 36.29 1.94 -34.85
N THR A 532 36.93 1.45 -35.90
CA THR A 532 36.26 0.91 -37.08
C THR A 532 36.90 -0.43 -37.42
N THR A 533 36.09 -1.47 -37.49
CA THR A 533 36.48 -2.77 -38.07
C THR A 533 36.02 -2.82 -39.52
N ASP A 534 36.39 -3.86 -40.26
CA ASP A 534 36.14 -3.97 -41.72
C ASP A 534 34.67 -3.76 -42.15
N LEU A 535 33.70 -3.85 -41.23
CA LEU A 535 32.27 -3.73 -41.54
C LEU A 535 31.44 -2.86 -40.57
N VAL A 536 31.93 -2.51 -39.37
CA VAL A 536 31.13 -1.86 -38.31
C VAL A 536 31.96 -0.89 -37.45
N THR A 537 31.34 0.24 -37.08
CA THR A 537 31.86 1.19 -36.08
C THR A 537 31.68 0.63 -34.67
N ILE A 538 32.76 0.62 -33.89
CA ILE A 538 32.83 0.02 -32.57
C ILE A 538 33.24 1.04 -31.50
N ALA A 539 32.85 0.76 -30.26
CA ALA A 539 33.32 1.45 -29.07
C ALA A 539 34.25 0.52 -28.29
N VAL A 540 35.50 0.93 -28.10
CA VAL A 540 36.58 0.13 -27.50
C VAL A 540 36.88 0.67 -26.11
N LYS A 541 36.40 -0.02 -25.07
CA LYS A 541 36.60 0.35 -23.66
C LYS A 541 37.87 -0.31 -23.13
N LYS A 542 38.91 0.48 -22.92
CA LYS A 542 40.17 0.06 -22.32
C LYS A 542 40.12 0.31 -20.81
N LEU A 543 40.15 -0.76 -20.01
CA LEU A 543 40.04 -0.66 -18.56
C LEU A 543 41.32 -0.11 -17.92
N HIS A 544 41.20 0.62 -16.80
CA HIS A 544 42.35 1.19 -16.10
C HIS A 544 43.27 0.10 -15.52
N LYS A 545 44.58 0.38 -15.51
CA LYS A 545 45.64 -0.58 -15.14
C LYS A 545 45.86 -0.72 -13.62
N ILE A 546 44.88 -0.39 -12.78
CA ILE A 546 45.07 -0.21 -11.34
C ILE A 546 44.13 -1.15 -10.56
N LEU A 547 44.74 -2.17 -9.91
CA LEU A 547 44.22 -3.08 -8.87
C LEU A 547 43.38 -4.31 -9.31
N LYS A 548 43.33 -5.32 -8.41
CA LYS A 548 42.58 -6.60 -8.50
C LYS A 548 41.12 -6.47 -8.95
N ASP A 549 40.54 -5.28 -8.84
CA ASP A 549 39.14 -5.01 -9.18
C ASP A 549 38.90 -4.89 -10.69
N SER A 550 39.88 -4.47 -11.50
CA SER A 550 39.72 -4.35 -12.96
C SER A 550 39.55 -5.72 -13.65
N ASP A 551 40.25 -6.74 -13.17
CA ASP A 551 40.10 -8.13 -13.65
C ASP A 551 38.74 -8.72 -13.26
N LYS A 552 38.19 -8.30 -12.12
CA LYS A 552 36.86 -8.71 -11.67
C LYS A 552 35.78 -8.05 -12.52
N GLU A 553 35.86 -6.73 -12.75
CA GLU A 553 34.94 -6.00 -13.63
C GLU A 553 34.95 -6.59 -15.05
N PHE A 554 36.14 -6.83 -15.61
CA PHE A 554 36.29 -7.45 -16.93
C PHE A 554 35.61 -8.81 -17.01
N LYS A 555 35.88 -9.70 -16.04
CA LYS A 555 35.27 -11.04 -16.01
C LYS A 555 33.76 -10.98 -15.77
N THR A 556 33.28 -10.09 -14.92
CA THR A 556 31.85 -9.87 -14.69
C THR A 556 31.18 -9.45 -15.99
N GLU A 557 31.73 -8.44 -16.68
CA GLU A 557 31.15 -7.90 -17.89
C GLU A 557 31.14 -8.96 -19.02
N VAL A 558 32.25 -9.66 -19.27
CA VAL A 558 32.30 -10.76 -20.25
C VAL A 558 31.32 -11.89 -19.92
N ASN A 559 31.18 -12.28 -18.65
CA ASN A 559 30.30 -13.39 -18.25
C ASN A 559 28.80 -13.01 -18.23
N VAL A 560 28.47 -11.77 -17.84
CA VAL A 560 27.09 -11.29 -17.68
C VAL A 560 26.53 -10.79 -19.00
N ILE A 561 27.19 -9.84 -19.67
CA ILE A 561 26.66 -9.29 -20.93
C ILE A 561 26.95 -10.22 -22.12
N GLY A 562 28.02 -11.02 -22.06
CA GLY A 562 28.34 -11.98 -23.13
C GLY A 562 27.26 -13.03 -23.41
N GLN A 563 26.32 -13.22 -22.48
CA GLN A 563 25.22 -14.18 -22.59
C GLN A 563 23.85 -13.50 -22.79
N THR A 564 23.78 -12.17 -22.84
CA THR A 564 22.51 -11.44 -22.97
C THR A 564 22.38 -10.73 -24.31
N HIS A 565 21.17 -10.70 -24.85
CA HIS A 565 20.89 -10.05 -26.13
C HIS A 565 19.48 -9.45 -26.13
N HIS A 566 19.41 -8.13 -26.00
CA HIS A 566 18.13 -7.42 -25.97
C HIS A 566 18.26 -6.02 -26.58
N LYS A 567 17.21 -5.55 -27.26
CA LYS A 567 17.18 -4.26 -27.99
C LYS A 567 17.41 -3.02 -27.12
N ASN A 568 17.22 -3.14 -25.81
CA ASN A 568 17.44 -2.06 -24.83
C ASN A 568 18.70 -2.27 -23.97
N LEU A 569 19.61 -3.15 -24.38
CA LEU A 569 20.95 -3.29 -23.79
C LEU A 569 22.01 -3.03 -24.87
N VAL A 570 23.15 -2.48 -24.49
CA VAL A 570 24.28 -2.30 -25.41
C VAL A 570 24.98 -3.63 -25.62
N ARG A 571 25.09 -4.06 -26.87
CA ARG A 571 25.66 -5.35 -27.23
C ARG A 571 27.19 -5.37 -27.10
N LEU A 572 27.71 -6.30 -26.31
CA LEU A 572 29.13 -6.67 -26.33
C LEU A 572 29.41 -7.51 -27.60
N LEU A 573 30.35 -7.04 -28.42
CA LEU A 573 30.76 -7.70 -29.66
C LEU A 573 31.96 -8.64 -29.44
N GLY A 574 32.82 -8.29 -28.48
CA GLY A 574 34.00 -9.09 -28.18
C GLY A 574 34.89 -8.47 -27.11
N TYR A 575 36.05 -9.09 -26.91
CA TYR A 575 37.01 -8.69 -25.89
C TYR A 575 38.44 -8.99 -26.33
N CYS A 576 39.41 -8.32 -25.70
CA CYS A 576 40.83 -8.65 -25.76
C CYS A 576 41.29 -8.97 -24.33
N ASP A 577 41.90 -10.15 -24.19
CA ASP A 577 42.52 -10.64 -22.95
C ASP A 577 43.96 -11.08 -23.25
N GLU A 578 44.82 -10.11 -23.57
CA GLU A 578 46.22 -10.35 -23.94
C GLU A 578 47.18 -9.72 -22.92
N GLY A 579 47.90 -10.55 -22.18
CA GLY A 579 48.86 -10.10 -21.16
C GLY A 579 48.18 -9.21 -20.10
N GLU A 580 48.54 -7.93 -20.08
CA GLU A 580 47.97 -6.93 -19.17
C GLU A 580 46.82 -6.12 -19.79
N HIS A 581 46.40 -6.44 -21.02
CA HIS A 581 45.38 -5.70 -21.75
C HIS A 581 44.00 -6.35 -21.57
N ARG A 582 43.17 -5.72 -20.73
CA ARG A 582 41.74 -6.00 -20.60
C ARG A 582 40.94 -4.94 -21.35
N ILE A 583 40.38 -5.32 -22.51
CA ILE A 583 39.67 -4.39 -23.38
C ILE A 583 38.35 -5.02 -23.84
N LEU A 584 37.27 -4.24 -23.80
CA LEU A 584 35.93 -4.65 -24.21
C LEU A 584 35.53 -3.92 -25.48
N VAL A 585 34.84 -4.62 -26.38
CA VAL A 585 34.43 -4.09 -27.69
C VAL A 585 32.91 -4.12 -27.77
N TYR A 586 32.31 -2.93 -27.85
CA TYR A 586 30.87 -2.71 -27.92
C TYR A 586 30.44 -2.21 -29.29
N GLU A 587 29.14 -2.38 -29.61
CA GLU A 587 28.52 -1.60 -30.67
C GLU A 587 28.57 -0.10 -30.35
N PHE A 588 28.74 0.73 -31.39
CA PHE A 588 28.81 2.18 -31.23
C PHE A 588 27.41 2.81 -31.12
N MET A 589 27.24 3.75 -30.18
CA MET A 589 26.00 4.49 -29.95
C MET A 589 26.18 5.93 -30.41
N SER A 590 25.55 6.30 -31.53
CA SER A 590 25.81 7.56 -32.24
C SER A 590 25.33 8.81 -31.51
N ASN A 591 24.28 8.71 -30.70
CA ASN A 591 23.71 9.85 -29.95
C ASN A 591 24.28 9.99 -28.53
N GLY A 592 25.30 9.20 -28.17
CA GLY A 592 26.00 9.32 -26.89
C GLY A 592 25.13 8.94 -25.68
N THR A 593 25.42 9.56 -24.53
CA THR A 593 24.76 9.25 -23.25
C THR A 593 23.45 10.03 -23.06
N LEU A 594 22.53 9.46 -22.30
CA LEU A 594 21.31 10.15 -21.86
C LEU A 594 21.63 11.37 -20.98
N ALA A 595 22.75 11.36 -20.24
CA ALA A 595 23.20 12.53 -19.50
C ALA A 595 23.40 13.75 -20.41
N ASN A 596 24.07 13.58 -21.56
CA ASN A 596 24.24 14.66 -22.53
C ASN A 596 22.90 15.12 -23.11
N PHE A 597 21.96 14.19 -23.26
CA PHE A 597 20.62 14.46 -23.78
C PHE A 597 19.68 15.15 -22.78
N LEU A 598 19.86 14.92 -21.47
CA LEU A 598 19.05 15.54 -20.41
C LEU A 598 19.60 16.87 -19.90
N PHE A 599 20.94 16.96 -19.81
CA PHE A 599 21.64 18.10 -19.20
C PHE A 599 22.35 18.99 -20.23
N GLY A 600 22.25 18.68 -21.53
CA GLY A 600 22.73 19.53 -22.61
C GLY A 600 21.74 20.64 -22.99
N ASP A 601 22.12 21.44 -23.99
CA ASP A 601 21.38 22.62 -24.43
C ASP A 601 20.03 22.29 -25.09
N PHE A 602 19.90 21.10 -25.68
CA PHE A 602 18.68 20.66 -26.37
C PHE A 602 17.78 19.86 -25.45
N LYS A 603 16.60 20.40 -25.11
CA LYS A 603 15.62 19.71 -24.25
C LYS A 603 14.70 18.81 -25.07
N PRO A 604 14.63 17.50 -24.80
CA PRO A 604 13.75 16.61 -25.56
C PRO A 604 12.28 16.89 -25.33
N LYS A 605 11.50 16.64 -26.38
CA LYS A 605 10.03 16.61 -26.34
C LYS A 605 9.57 15.51 -25.38
N TRP A 606 8.40 15.71 -24.77
CA TRP A 606 7.85 14.78 -23.79
C TRP A 606 7.75 13.33 -24.29
N ASN A 607 7.27 13.14 -25.52
CA ASN A 607 7.13 11.80 -26.11
C ASN A 607 8.46 11.05 -26.19
N GLN A 608 9.55 11.76 -26.51
CA GLN A 608 10.89 11.16 -26.59
C GLN A 608 11.41 10.78 -25.21
N ARG A 609 11.12 11.57 -24.17
CA ARG A 609 11.44 11.23 -22.77
C ARG A 609 10.70 9.97 -22.33
N VAL A 610 9.42 9.87 -22.66
CA VAL A 610 8.59 8.69 -22.37
C VAL A 610 9.14 7.46 -23.10
N GLN A 611 9.45 7.56 -24.39
CA GLN A 611 10.05 6.47 -25.16
C GLN A 611 11.37 5.97 -24.53
N ILE A 612 12.24 6.88 -24.11
CA ILE A 612 13.50 6.57 -23.43
C ILE A 612 13.22 5.85 -22.11
N ALA A 613 12.32 6.38 -21.26
CA ALA A 613 11.99 5.78 -19.97
C ALA A 613 11.40 4.37 -20.11
N VAL A 614 10.50 4.17 -21.08
CA VAL A 614 9.95 2.85 -21.41
C VAL A 614 11.04 1.90 -21.90
N GLY A 615 11.98 2.37 -22.72
CA GLY A 615 13.13 1.59 -23.18
C GLY A 615 14.01 1.10 -22.02
N ILE A 616 14.33 1.99 -21.07
CA ILE A 616 15.10 1.64 -19.86
C ILE A 616 14.34 0.60 -19.04
N ALA A 617 13.04 0.82 -18.79
CA ALA A 617 12.22 -0.10 -18.02
C ALA A 617 12.17 -1.50 -18.67
N ARG A 618 12.01 -1.58 -20.00
CA ARG A 618 12.07 -2.85 -20.74
C ARG A 618 13.42 -3.54 -20.61
N GLY A 619 14.52 -2.79 -20.66
CA GLY A 619 15.86 -3.33 -20.43
C GLY A 619 16.02 -3.92 -19.03
N LEU A 620 15.48 -3.25 -18.01
CA LEU A 620 15.54 -3.72 -16.62
C LEU A 620 14.65 -4.95 -16.38
N VAL A 621 13.43 -4.98 -16.92
CA VAL A 621 12.56 -6.16 -16.85
C VAL A 621 13.25 -7.37 -17.49
N TYR A 622 13.86 -7.19 -18.66
CA TYR A 622 14.60 -8.26 -19.32
C TYR A 622 15.73 -8.82 -18.42
N LEU A 623 16.50 -7.94 -17.76
CA LEU A 623 17.58 -8.36 -16.85
C LEU A 623 17.06 -9.05 -15.58
N HIS A 624 15.92 -8.61 -15.05
CA HIS A 624 15.40 -9.07 -13.77
C HIS A 624 14.52 -10.32 -13.87
N GLU A 625 13.79 -10.49 -14.96
CA GLU A 625 12.71 -11.48 -15.08
C GLU A 625 12.84 -12.40 -16.30
N GLU A 626 13.41 -11.91 -17.42
CA GLU A 626 13.42 -12.68 -18.68
C GLU A 626 14.75 -13.41 -18.95
N CYS A 627 15.84 -13.03 -18.27
CA CYS A 627 17.11 -13.74 -18.35
C CYS A 627 17.07 -15.06 -17.56
N CYS A 628 17.68 -16.13 -18.10
CA CYS A 628 17.74 -17.44 -17.43
C CYS A 628 18.35 -17.38 -16.02
N THR A 629 19.28 -16.44 -15.80
CA THR A 629 19.78 -16.05 -14.50
C THR A 629 19.46 -14.58 -14.29
N GLN A 630 18.87 -14.24 -13.14
CA GLN A 630 18.57 -12.86 -12.78
C GLN A 630 19.86 -12.03 -12.70
N ILE A 631 19.86 -10.85 -13.32
CA ILE A 631 21.01 -9.95 -13.36
C ILE A 631 20.64 -8.62 -12.72
N ILE A 632 21.33 -8.22 -11.65
CA ILE A 632 21.15 -6.92 -11.01
C ILE A 632 22.27 -5.98 -11.49
N HIS A 633 21.91 -4.91 -12.20
CA HIS A 633 22.89 -4.00 -12.83
C HIS A 633 23.76 -3.22 -11.81
N CYS A 634 23.19 -2.80 -10.69
CA CYS A 634 23.81 -2.04 -9.59
C CYS A 634 24.33 -0.60 -9.90
N ASP A 635 24.44 -0.18 -11.16
CA ASP A 635 24.92 1.16 -11.55
C ASP A 635 24.04 1.86 -12.61
N ILE A 636 22.73 1.97 -12.37
CA ILE A 636 21.81 2.64 -13.29
C ILE A 636 21.84 4.16 -13.04
N LYS A 637 22.37 4.90 -14.03
CA LYS A 637 22.47 6.36 -14.03
C LYS A 637 22.43 6.92 -15.46
N PRO A 638 22.08 8.20 -15.68
CA PRO A 638 22.01 8.78 -17.03
C PRO A 638 23.28 8.64 -17.88
N GLN A 639 24.46 8.53 -17.26
CA GLN A 639 25.73 8.33 -17.95
C GLN A 639 25.88 6.91 -18.53
N ASN A 640 25.20 5.92 -17.94
CA ASN A 640 25.25 4.52 -18.34
C ASN A 640 24.08 4.11 -19.25
N ILE A 641 23.20 5.06 -19.60
CA ILE A 641 22.18 4.87 -20.62
C ILE A 641 22.66 5.51 -21.92
N LEU A 642 22.90 4.72 -22.95
CA LEU A 642 23.29 5.20 -24.27
C LEU A 642 22.09 5.28 -25.22
N LEU A 643 22.18 6.15 -26.22
CA LEU A 643 21.15 6.39 -27.21
C LEU A 643 21.65 5.99 -28.60
N ASP A 644 20.89 5.12 -29.28
CA ASP A 644 21.16 4.77 -30.68
C ASP A 644 20.67 5.86 -31.65
N GLU A 645 20.85 5.65 -32.95
CA GLU A 645 20.50 6.60 -34.03
C GLU A 645 19.03 7.05 -33.98
N LEU A 646 18.14 6.22 -33.43
CA LEU A 646 16.69 6.47 -33.32
C LEU A 646 16.29 6.95 -31.92
N TYR A 647 17.26 7.31 -31.07
CA TYR A 647 17.07 7.70 -29.67
C TYR A 647 16.43 6.62 -28.79
N ASN A 648 16.60 5.35 -29.14
CA ASN A 648 16.21 4.27 -28.24
C ASN A 648 17.25 4.12 -27.13
N ALA A 649 16.76 3.97 -25.90
CA ALA A 649 17.61 3.79 -24.73
C ALA A 649 18.20 2.38 -24.68
N ARG A 650 19.52 2.31 -24.45
CA ARG A 650 20.27 1.07 -24.24
C ARG A 650 21.12 1.15 -22.98
N ILE A 651 20.92 0.20 -22.07
CA ILE A 651 21.66 0.11 -20.81
C ILE A 651 23.07 -0.42 -21.09
N SER A 652 24.07 0.19 -20.46
CA SER A 652 25.50 -0.14 -20.61
C SER A 652 26.21 -0.15 -19.24
N ASP A 653 27.46 -0.62 -19.24
CA ASP A 653 28.38 -0.65 -18.09
C ASP A 653 27.98 -1.63 -16.98
N PHE A 654 28.21 -2.93 -17.25
CA PHE A 654 27.84 -4.04 -16.37
C PHE A 654 28.97 -4.45 -15.39
N GLY A 655 30.04 -3.66 -15.27
CA GLY A 655 31.20 -4.01 -14.45
C GLY A 655 30.86 -4.30 -12.97
N LEU A 656 29.81 -3.67 -12.45
CA LEU A 656 29.31 -3.84 -11.07
C LEU A 656 28.12 -4.80 -10.95
N SER A 657 27.73 -5.47 -12.04
CA SER A 657 26.56 -6.35 -12.05
C SER A 657 26.73 -7.57 -11.16
N LYS A 658 25.62 -8.04 -10.61
CA LYS A 658 25.58 -9.21 -9.73
C LYS A 658 24.59 -10.27 -10.24
N LEU A 659 24.98 -11.53 -10.06
CA LEU A 659 24.15 -12.70 -10.27
C LEU A 659 23.79 -13.25 -8.88
N PRO A 660 22.52 -13.16 -8.44
CA PRO A 660 22.10 -13.71 -7.16
C PRO A 660 22.33 -15.23 -7.12
N GLN A 661 22.81 -15.75 -5.99
CA GLN A 661 22.95 -17.20 -5.83
C GLN A 661 21.58 -17.84 -5.59
N TYR A 662 21.27 -18.93 -6.32
CA TYR A 662 19.99 -19.66 -6.29
C TYR A 662 19.51 -20.15 -4.90
N ASN A 663 20.32 -20.04 -3.84
CA ASN A 663 20.01 -20.53 -2.49
C ASN A 663 19.81 -19.42 -1.43
N LEU A 664 19.74 -18.15 -1.83
CA LEU A 664 19.48 -17.03 -0.92
C LEU A 664 18.05 -16.50 -1.12
N VAL A 665 17.24 -16.57 -0.06
CA VAL A 665 15.86 -16.02 -0.05
C VAL A 665 15.87 -14.48 0.07
N HIS A 666 16.97 -13.91 0.59
CA HIS A 666 17.24 -12.48 0.62
C HIS A 666 18.73 -12.22 0.41
N GLU A 667 19.07 -11.38 -0.58
CA GLU A 667 20.41 -10.82 -0.76
C GLU A 667 20.34 -9.30 -0.55
N VAL A 668 21.06 -8.78 0.46
CA VAL A 668 21.18 -7.34 0.68
C VAL A 668 22.33 -6.81 -0.17
N VAL A 669 21.99 -6.09 -1.25
CA VAL A 669 22.96 -5.37 -2.07
C VAL A 669 23.18 -3.98 -1.46
N SER A 670 24.22 -3.83 -0.64
CA SER A 670 24.51 -2.58 0.09
C SER A 670 25.18 -1.48 -0.74
N ASN A 671 25.76 -1.83 -1.89
CA ASN A 671 26.47 -0.90 -2.79
C ASN A 671 25.71 -0.78 -4.11
N ILE A 672 24.54 -0.14 -4.09
CA ILE A 672 23.86 0.30 -5.31
C ILE A 672 24.34 1.73 -5.57
N VAL A 673 25.07 1.93 -6.66
CA VAL A 673 25.48 3.27 -7.11
C VAL A 673 24.32 3.83 -7.93
N CYS A 674 23.22 4.17 -7.24
CA CYS A 674 22.21 5.05 -7.80
C CYS A 674 22.55 6.48 -7.38
N THR A 675 22.43 7.42 -8.31
CA THR A 675 22.80 8.83 -8.17
C THR A 675 22.32 9.47 -6.86
N ARG A 676 23.22 10.20 -6.20
CA ARG A 676 22.87 11.31 -5.29
C ARG A 676 22.13 12.41 -6.03
#